data_AF-A0A0C3DXF0-F1
#
_entry.id   AF-A0A0C3DXF0-F1
#
_cell.length_a   1.000
_cell.length_b   1.000
_cell.length_c   1.000
_cell.angle_alpha   90.00
_cell.angle_beta   90.00
_cell.angle_gamma   90.00
#
_symmetry.space_group_name_H-M   'P 1'
#
loop_
_entity.id
_entity.type
_entity.pdbx_description
1 polymer ?
#
loop_
_entity_poly.entity_id
_entity_poly.type
_entity_poly.pdbx_seq_one_letter_code
_entity_poly.pdbx_strand_id
1 'polypeptide(L)'
;MDHYKPGTPPPTHHVLRSHHIDLLAIFLLTFKEFHGKLPQHFQLSVYRFLLFEISDVVHPKTHDQIQIALRSMPQTDNPNVQSLLLAWESVPKQLTNTDQMSSFFHSAPSIFADKSEDEPNVLYRRSPFAFFCRRCFVSFVKLSFYGVMELQKDYQAWCAGNTRAGYGPVEKDTLTDDLWLFKTASDFKSWARPEPFEAWEKGRALGDDIIGPDNLRRYFEQRFHDQNDSGIRQHALLNLVRMHYVRKEYAAASKLLQEAIAVARTCGDRITLQHCISMLHRLPPSSDTPVLNEIQPDLHPSEVLFDVAKFLQPQSGQPLTLCFEKLAQAIGLYDHWVDQKKVLPNERELLGPHAMQAVLWNTLGCHGLARVQESFVMAFSKGGDDDPNRLNVLLNYTYRLARIGRCQDALALLVQPGTWRGISLDEYQEWASMIWHILALMVSRRGQHRLFRDFLLPRQPSASTFVSKEYFFDESTTQLPPIREELHRVMSARRHGQVVTAIQPLLQSLWHSEFQGRFPLHRLGIILLADVGLEFGMSEHCRRLIQGILPQLLGGHEIEHRAFACHTLARCIIASSDSKEVGLAEALPPLLTAEADYIRLSMLEAVSDVQWLLMVVYHNLGMTAEEEKVYARYEASTAKVRTFEENPVDVEAEQVWRLVSDVGARLVGR
;
A
#
# COMPACT_ATOMS: atom_id res chain seq x y z
N MET A 1 32.14 30.91 -21.80
CA MET A 1 32.39 30.11 -20.59
C MET A 1 31.22 30.36 -19.68
N ASP A 2 30.14 29.61 -19.89
CA ASP A 2 28.87 29.85 -19.20
C ASP A 2 28.86 29.10 -17.88
N HIS A 3 28.57 29.86 -16.81
CA HIS A 3 28.32 29.34 -15.48
C HIS A 3 27.07 28.45 -15.50
N TYR A 4 27.28 27.13 -15.50
CA TYR A 4 26.23 26.16 -15.23
C TYR A 4 25.72 26.37 -13.79
N LYS A 5 24.46 26.80 -13.66
CA LYS A 5 23.76 26.77 -12.37
C LYS A 5 23.37 25.32 -12.07
N PRO A 6 23.74 24.76 -10.90
CA PRO A 6 23.24 23.45 -10.49
C PRO A 6 21.71 23.47 -10.49
N GLY A 7 21.09 22.50 -11.15
CA GLY A 7 19.63 22.36 -11.26
C GLY A 7 19.00 22.82 -12.57
N THR A 8 19.78 23.21 -13.60
CA THR A 8 19.21 23.35 -14.95
C THR A 8 19.00 21.97 -15.56
N PRO A 9 17.76 21.58 -15.92
CA PRO A 9 17.50 20.28 -16.51
C PRO A 9 18.27 20.15 -17.83
N PRO A 10 18.78 18.95 -18.17
CA PRO A 10 19.53 18.77 -19.39
C PRO A 10 18.66 19.19 -20.60
N PRO A 11 19.26 19.77 -21.65
CA PRO A 11 18.50 20.19 -22.82
C PRO A 11 17.79 18.98 -23.44
N THR A 12 16.45 18.99 -23.41
CA THR A 12 15.63 17.92 -23.97
C THR A 12 15.86 17.85 -25.47
N HIS A 13 16.42 16.73 -25.93
CA HIS A 13 16.64 16.49 -27.36
C HIS A 13 15.28 16.24 -28.05
N HIS A 14 14.81 17.22 -28.82
CA HIS A 14 13.56 17.09 -29.56
C HIS A 14 13.79 16.48 -30.94
N VAL A 15 13.23 15.29 -31.15
CA VAL A 15 13.18 14.62 -32.44
C VAL A 15 11.81 14.88 -33.06
N LEU A 16 11.77 15.36 -34.30
CA LEU A 16 10.52 15.50 -35.02
C LEU A 16 10.01 14.11 -35.42
N ARG A 17 8.75 13.80 -35.09
CA ARG A 17 8.12 12.48 -35.26
C ARG A 17 6.77 12.66 -35.95
N SER A 18 6.22 11.58 -36.51
CA SER A 18 4.97 11.61 -37.29
C SER A 18 3.79 12.25 -36.55
N HIS A 19 3.54 11.90 -35.28
CA HIS A 19 2.45 12.50 -34.49
C HIS A 19 2.59 14.02 -34.27
N HIS A 20 3.80 14.56 -34.25
CA HIS A 20 4.01 16.01 -34.11
C HIS A 20 3.44 16.78 -35.33
N ILE A 21 3.45 16.16 -36.52
CA ILE A 21 2.90 16.75 -37.74
C ILE A 21 1.38 16.90 -37.61
N ASP A 22 0.70 15.87 -37.12
CA ASP A 22 -0.75 15.90 -36.85
C ASP A 22 -1.11 16.93 -35.80
N LEU A 23 -0.37 17.00 -34.69
CA LEU A 23 -0.59 18.01 -33.65
C LEU A 23 -0.38 19.42 -34.22
N LEU A 24 0.68 19.64 -35.02
CA LEU A 24 0.94 20.91 -35.68
C LEU A 24 -0.15 21.28 -36.70
N ALA A 25 -0.71 20.29 -37.40
CA ALA A 25 -1.85 20.50 -38.29
C ALA A 25 -3.09 20.94 -37.50
N ILE A 26 -3.38 20.29 -36.36
CA ILE A 26 -4.48 20.71 -35.47
C ILE A 26 -4.24 22.15 -34.97
N PHE A 27 -3.01 22.53 -34.63
CA PHE A 27 -2.67 23.91 -34.28
C PHE A 27 -2.97 24.90 -35.41
N LEU A 28 -2.54 24.59 -36.64
CA LEU A 28 -2.78 25.43 -37.81
C LEU A 28 -4.29 25.56 -38.10
N LEU A 29 -5.03 24.45 -38.12
CA LEU A 29 -6.47 24.48 -38.38
C LEU A 29 -7.22 25.26 -37.29
N THR A 30 -6.93 24.99 -36.02
CA THR A 30 -7.65 25.58 -34.88
C THR A 30 -7.34 27.07 -34.69
N PHE A 31 -6.07 27.46 -34.78
CA PHE A 31 -5.62 28.81 -34.40
C PHE A 31 -5.34 29.74 -35.58
N LYS A 32 -5.25 29.22 -36.82
CA LYS A 32 -5.07 30.05 -38.01
C LYS A 32 -6.32 30.06 -38.90
N GLU A 33 -6.82 28.89 -39.32
CA GLU A 33 -7.89 28.82 -40.33
C GLU A 33 -9.30 29.03 -39.73
N PHE A 34 -9.56 28.39 -38.59
CA PHE A 34 -10.84 28.43 -37.87
C PHE A 34 -10.81 29.31 -36.62
N HIS A 35 -9.81 30.20 -36.51
CA HIS A 35 -9.66 31.09 -35.37
C HIS A 35 -10.94 31.91 -35.11
N GLY A 36 -11.49 31.82 -33.90
CA GLY A 36 -12.71 32.52 -33.49
C GLY A 36 -14.02 31.99 -34.11
N LYS A 37 -13.97 30.94 -34.95
CA LYS A 37 -15.16 30.34 -35.60
C LYS A 37 -15.66 29.07 -34.89
N LEU A 38 -14.90 28.53 -33.96
CA LEU A 38 -15.21 27.29 -33.25
C LEU A 38 -16.03 27.56 -31.97
N PRO A 39 -16.93 26.65 -31.58
CA PRO A 39 -17.65 26.74 -30.30
C PRO A 39 -16.72 26.69 -29.09
N GLN A 40 -17.05 27.42 -28.03
CA GLN A 40 -16.21 27.54 -26.83
C GLN A 40 -15.97 26.21 -26.11
N HIS A 41 -17.00 25.36 -25.97
CA HIS A 41 -16.85 24.06 -25.31
C HIS A 41 -15.97 23.09 -26.13
N PHE A 42 -16.11 23.10 -27.46
CA PHE A 42 -15.24 22.33 -28.35
C PHE A 42 -13.79 22.81 -28.24
N GLN A 43 -13.58 24.14 -28.31
CA GLN A 43 -12.25 24.75 -28.21
C GLN A 43 -11.56 24.41 -26.87
N LEU A 44 -12.30 24.41 -25.77
CA LEU A 44 -11.78 24.02 -24.45
C LEU A 44 -11.36 22.54 -24.40
N SER A 45 -12.13 21.64 -25.01
CA SER A 45 -11.75 20.23 -25.15
C SER A 45 -10.51 20.05 -26.01
N VAL A 46 -10.38 20.80 -27.11
CA VAL A 46 -9.17 20.82 -27.95
C VAL A 46 -7.97 21.33 -27.16
N TYR A 47 -8.11 22.39 -26.37
CA TYR A 47 -7.02 22.87 -25.49
C TYR A 47 -6.57 21.82 -24.49
N ARG A 48 -7.49 21.13 -23.82
CA ARG A 48 -7.16 20.05 -22.87
C ARG A 48 -6.47 18.87 -23.56
N PHE A 49 -6.95 18.50 -24.74
CA PHE A 49 -6.35 17.45 -25.57
C PHE A 49 -4.92 17.82 -25.98
N LEU A 50 -4.73 19.02 -26.56
CA LEU A 50 -3.41 19.49 -26.98
C LEU A 50 -2.43 19.63 -25.81
N LEU A 51 -2.87 20.14 -24.65
CA LEU A 51 -2.01 20.21 -23.46
C LEU A 51 -1.54 18.83 -23.02
N PHE A 52 -2.41 17.82 -23.09
CA PHE A 52 -2.07 16.45 -22.71
C PHE A 52 -1.07 15.84 -23.69
N GLU A 53 -1.32 15.94 -25.00
CA GLU A 53 -0.42 15.35 -26.02
C GLU A 53 0.94 16.06 -26.09
N ILE A 54 1.01 17.38 -25.88
CA ILE A 54 2.27 18.16 -25.92
C ILE A 54 3.11 18.01 -24.66
N SER A 55 2.49 17.56 -23.57
CA SER A 55 3.22 17.34 -22.32
C SER A 55 4.27 16.24 -22.45
N ASP A 56 4.21 15.40 -23.49
CA ASP A 56 5.08 14.25 -23.73
C ASP A 56 5.09 13.25 -22.52
N VAL A 57 4.10 13.34 -21.62
CA VAL A 57 3.97 12.49 -20.42
C VAL A 57 3.36 11.12 -20.73
N VAL A 58 2.61 11.02 -21.83
CA VAL A 58 1.94 9.79 -22.25
C VAL A 58 2.40 9.41 -23.65
N HIS A 59 2.39 8.10 -23.94
CA HIS A 59 2.66 7.62 -25.29
C HIS A 59 1.73 8.31 -26.31
N PRO A 60 2.29 8.75 -27.45
CA PRO A 60 1.53 9.51 -28.43
C PRO A 60 0.41 8.65 -29.02
N LYS A 61 -0.78 9.23 -29.11
CA LYS A 61 -1.91 8.57 -29.76
C LYS A 61 -1.64 8.36 -31.25
N THR A 62 -2.12 7.24 -31.78
CA THR A 62 -2.10 6.97 -33.23
C THR A 62 -3.03 7.92 -34.00
N HIS A 63 -2.83 8.04 -35.31
CA HIS A 63 -3.68 8.87 -36.18
C HIS A 63 -5.18 8.58 -35.97
N ASP A 64 -5.57 7.30 -35.98
CA ASP A 64 -6.95 6.87 -35.77
C ASP A 64 -7.46 7.23 -34.37
N GLN A 65 -6.64 7.08 -33.34
CA GLN A 65 -7.01 7.45 -31.97
C GLN A 65 -7.19 8.96 -31.81
N ILE A 66 -6.37 9.78 -32.49
CA ILE A 66 -6.53 11.24 -32.52
C ILE A 66 -7.85 11.60 -33.23
N GLN A 67 -8.14 10.95 -34.35
CA GLN A 67 -9.39 11.15 -35.10
C GLN A 67 -10.62 10.82 -34.24
N ILE A 68 -10.61 9.66 -33.57
CA ILE A 68 -11.68 9.23 -32.67
C ILE A 68 -11.82 10.22 -31.52
N ALA A 69 -10.71 10.66 -30.92
CA ALA A 69 -10.72 11.63 -29.83
C ALA A 69 -11.36 12.96 -30.25
N LEU A 70 -10.98 13.51 -31.40
CA LEU A 70 -11.56 14.76 -31.94
C LEU A 70 -13.06 14.61 -32.27
N ARG A 71 -13.48 13.46 -32.82
CA ARG A 71 -14.90 13.18 -33.13
C ARG A 71 -15.75 12.94 -31.88
N SER A 72 -15.13 12.52 -30.77
CA SER A 72 -15.82 12.31 -29.49
C SER A 72 -16.03 13.60 -28.67
N MET A 73 -15.48 14.73 -29.12
CA MET A 73 -15.59 16.01 -28.43
C MET A 73 -17.01 16.60 -28.49
N PRO A 74 -17.42 17.42 -27.51
CA PRO A 74 -18.75 18.02 -27.49
C PRO A 74 -18.97 18.97 -28.68
N GLN A 75 -20.21 19.05 -29.18
CA GLN A 75 -20.65 19.96 -30.25
C GLN A 75 -20.06 19.67 -31.65
N THR A 76 -19.80 18.40 -31.96
CA THR A 76 -19.33 17.93 -33.26
C THR A 76 -20.33 18.10 -34.41
N ASP A 77 -21.61 18.32 -34.12
CA ASP A 77 -22.65 18.61 -35.12
C ASP A 77 -22.55 20.02 -35.72
N ASN A 78 -21.69 20.89 -35.16
CA ASN A 78 -21.52 22.24 -35.68
C ASN A 78 -20.81 22.22 -37.05
N PRO A 79 -21.32 22.94 -38.08
CA PRO A 79 -20.75 22.91 -39.43
C PRO A 79 -19.29 23.37 -39.50
N ASN A 80 -18.87 24.30 -38.63
CA ASN A 80 -17.46 24.74 -38.58
C ASN A 80 -16.56 23.65 -38.00
N VAL A 81 -17.06 22.85 -37.05
CA VAL A 81 -16.33 21.72 -36.47
C VAL A 81 -16.22 20.58 -37.48
N GLN A 82 -17.32 20.27 -38.19
CA GLN A 82 -17.30 19.28 -39.27
C GLN A 82 -16.33 19.67 -40.39
N SER A 83 -16.30 20.96 -40.76
CA SER A 83 -15.36 21.49 -41.75
C SER A 83 -13.90 21.35 -41.29
N LEU A 84 -13.62 21.60 -40.00
CA LEU A 84 -12.28 21.39 -39.43
C LEU A 84 -11.87 19.92 -39.43
N LEU A 85 -12.78 19.01 -39.07
CA LEU A 85 -12.51 17.57 -39.07
C LEU A 85 -12.23 17.05 -40.49
N LEU A 86 -13.02 17.48 -41.48
CA LEU A 86 -12.78 17.15 -42.88
C LEU A 86 -11.45 17.71 -43.40
N ALA A 87 -11.10 18.95 -43.00
CA ALA A 87 -9.82 19.55 -43.34
C ALA A 87 -8.66 18.73 -42.75
N TRP A 88 -8.75 18.33 -41.48
CA TRP A 88 -7.75 17.50 -40.82
C TRP A 88 -7.60 16.12 -41.47
N GLU A 89 -8.69 15.44 -41.82
CA GLU A 89 -8.68 14.16 -42.52
C GLU A 89 -8.04 14.21 -43.91
N SER A 90 -8.00 15.41 -44.51
CA SER A 90 -7.34 15.63 -45.79
C SER A 90 -5.83 15.86 -45.67
N VAL A 91 -5.31 16.16 -44.47
CA VAL A 91 -3.88 16.51 -44.25
C VAL A 91 -2.93 15.41 -44.72
N PRO A 92 -3.12 14.11 -44.38
CA PRO A 92 -2.24 13.05 -44.88
C PRO A 92 -2.22 12.98 -46.42
N LYS A 93 -3.36 13.25 -47.07
CA LYS A 93 -3.49 13.25 -48.53
C LYS A 93 -2.84 14.47 -49.19
N GLN A 94 -2.65 15.56 -48.43
CA GLN A 94 -2.00 16.77 -48.91
C GLN A 94 -0.47 16.74 -48.72
N LEU A 95 0.05 15.88 -47.86
CA LEU A 95 1.48 15.77 -47.52
C LEU A 95 2.13 14.53 -48.18
N THR A 96 1.87 14.32 -49.48
CA THR A 96 2.40 13.16 -50.22
C THR A 96 3.80 13.39 -50.77
N ASN A 97 4.20 14.66 -50.96
CA ASN A 97 5.49 15.01 -51.52
C ASN A 97 6.33 15.84 -50.53
N THR A 98 7.66 15.81 -50.69
CA THR A 98 8.61 16.59 -49.86
C THR A 98 8.38 18.09 -49.91
N ASP A 99 7.99 18.62 -51.08
CA ASP A 99 7.76 20.06 -51.27
C ASP A 99 6.51 20.54 -50.54
N GLN A 100 5.48 19.68 -50.48
CA GLN A 100 4.26 19.92 -49.72
C GLN A 100 4.54 19.88 -48.22
N MET A 101 5.31 18.88 -47.76
CA MET A 101 5.77 18.80 -46.37
C MET A 101 6.58 20.05 -45.98
N SER A 102 7.47 20.49 -46.85
CA SER A 102 8.27 21.70 -46.60
C SER A 102 7.38 22.95 -46.54
N SER A 103 6.46 23.11 -47.48
CA SER A 103 5.53 24.24 -47.51
C SER A 103 4.61 24.28 -46.28
N PHE A 104 4.16 23.11 -45.80
CA PHE A 104 3.41 22.98 -44.56
C PHE A 104 4.20 23.51 -43.35
N PHE A 105 5.45 23.08 -43.15
CA PHE A 105 6.28 23.58 -42.04
C PHE A 105 6.63 25.06 -42.17
N HIS A 106 6.81 25.60 -43.38
CA HIS A 106 7.02 27.04 -43.60
C HIS A 106 5.76 27.87 -43.27
N SER A 107 4.59 27.27 -43.17
CA SER A 107 3.38 27.94 -42.71
C SER A 107 3.28 28.08 -41.18
N ALA A 108 4.02 27.26 -40.42
CA ALA A 108 3.97 27.21 -38.95
C ALA A 108 4.42 28.50 -38.23
N PRO A 109 5.46 29.24 -38.69
CA PRO A 109 5.88 30.49 -38.06
C PRO A 109 4.77 31.53 -37.90
N SER A 110 3.73 31.50 -38.75
CA SER A 110 2.60 32.43 -38.65
C SER A 110 1.81 32.33 -37.34
N ILE A 111 1.96 31.25 -36.56
CA ILE A 111 1.25 31.04 -35.30
C ILE A 111 2.06 31.55 -34.08
N PHE A 112 3.40 31.50 -34.14
CA PHE A 112 4.27 31.73 -32.99
C PHE A 112 5.30 32.86 -33.17
N ALA A 113 5.46 33.40 -34.38
CA ALA A 113 6.32 34.56 -34.61
C ALA A 113 5.67 35.82 -34.01
N ASP A 114 6.49 36.65 -33.36
CA ASP A 114 6.04 37.93 -32.82
C ASP A 114 5.66 38.85 -33.99
N LYS A 115 4.40 39.29 -34.02
CA LYS A 115 3.93 40.30 -34.98
C LYS A 115 4.27 41.71 -34.46
N SER A 116 4.23 42.71 -35.35
CA SER A 116 4.39 44.13 -34.99
C SER A 116 3.39 44.56 -33.91
N GLU A 117 3.68 45.63 -33.17
CA GLU A 117 2.86 46.10 -32.02
C GLU A 117 1.36 46.28 -32.33
N ASP A 118 0.99 46.46 -33.59
CA ASP A 118 -0.38 46.67 -34.07
C ASP A 118 -1.21 45.39 -34.32
N GLU A 119 -0.62 44.18 -34.33
CA GLU A 119 -1.37 42.93 -34.52
C GLU A 119 -1.25 41.97 -33.31
N PRO A 120 -2.36 41.47 -32.75
CA PRO A 120 -2.31 40.52 -31.66
C PRO A 120 -1.67 39.19 -32.12
N ASN A 121 -0.73 38.69 -31.33
CA ASN A 121 -0.12 37.39 -31.53
C ASN A 121 -1.18 36.27 -31.41
N VAL A 122 -1.17 35.33 -32.35
CA VAL A 122 -2.08 34.17 -32.34
C VAL A 122 -1.79 33.28 -31.12
N LEU A 123 -0.52 32.98 -30.89
CA LEU A 123 -0.04 32.38 -29.64
C LEU A 123 1.11 33.22 -29.08
N TYR A 124 1.08 33.50 -27.77
CA TYR A 124 2.22 34.13 -27.11
C TYR A 124 3.45 33.24 -27.17
N ARG A 125 4.61 33.79 -27.53
CA ARG A 125 5.87 33.05 -27.70
C ARG A 125 6.33 32.24 -26.48
N ARG A 126 5.94 32.65 -25.27
CA ARG A 126 6.24 31.96 -24.00
C ARG A 126 5.17 30.94 -23.58
N SER A 127 4.08 30.82 -24.34
CA SER A 127 3.05 29.82 -24.09
C SER A 127 3.61 28.41 -24.41
N PRO A 128 3.13 27.37 -23.72
CA PRO A 128 3.57 25.99 -24.00
C PRO A 128 3.27 25.57 -25.45
N PHE A 129 2.16 26.03 -26.02
CA PHE A 129 1.78 25.75 -27.41
C PHE A 129 2.71 26.40 -28.43
N ALA A 130 3.05 27.67 -28.25
CA ALA A 130 4.01 28.34 -29.12
C ALA A 130 5.41 27.72 -28.99
N PHE A 131 5.80 27.33 -27.77
CA PHE A 131 7.06 26.65 -27.53
C PHE A 131 7.13 25.31 -28.29
N PHE A 132 6.07 24.49 -28.24
CA PHE A 132 5.97 23.24 -28.99
C PHE A 132 6.05 23.45 -30.50
N CYS A 133 5.23 24.36 -31.06
CA CYS A 133 5.22 24.63 -32.51
C CYS A 133 6.60 25.12 -32.99
N ARG A 134 7.23 26.00 -32.22
CA ARG A 134 8.59 26.49 -32.50
C ARG A 134 9.62 25.37 -32.40
N ARG A 135 9.53 24.49 -31.40
CA ARG A 135 10.42 23.33 -31.22
C ARG A 135 10.33 22.38 -32.42
N CYS A 136 9.12 22.11 -32.91
CA CYS A 136 8.90 21.34 -34.13
C CYS A 136 9.51 22.00 -35.37
N PHE A 137 9.28 23.30 -35.55
CA PHE A 137 9.84 24.05 -36.68
C PHE A 137 11.37 24.09 -36.65
N VAL A 138 11.99 24.34 -35.49
CA VAL A 138 13.45 24.35 -35.35
C VAL A 138 14.04 22.97 -35.64
N SER A 139 13.42 21.88 -35.18
CA SER A 139 13.85 20.53 -35.53
C SER A 139 13.70 20.24 -37.02
N PHE A 140 12.63 20.73 -37.67
CA PHE A 140 12.45 20.60 -39.12
C PHE A 140 13.56 21.30 -39.91
N VAL A 141 13.91 22.55 -39.55
CA VAL A 141 14.97 23.33 -40.23
C VAL A 141 16.35 22.68 -40.13
N LYS A 142 16.57 21.81 -39.14
CA LYS A 142 17.83 21.03 -39.01
C LYS A 142 17.91 19.86 -39.98
N LEU A 143 16.79 19.37 -40.54
CA LEU A 143 16.78 18.17 -41.38
C LEU A 143 17.35 18.46 -42.76
N SER A 144 18.14 17.52 -43.30
CA SER A 144 18.55 17.51 -44.70
C SER A 144 17.36 17.20 -45.60
N PHE A 145 17.51 17.41 -46.91
CA PHE A 145 16.49 16.99 -47.88
C PHE A 145 16.16 15.49 -47.75
N TYR A 146 17.18 14.66 -47.51
CA TYR A 146 17.01 13.24 -47.24
C TYR A 146 16.23 12.98 -45.94
N GLY A 147 16.54 13.71 -44.85
CA GLY A 147 15.79 13.61 -43.60
C GLY A 147 14.32 14.02 -43.74
N VAL A 148 14.01 15.01 -44.60
CA VAL A 148 12.61 15.39 -44.92
C VAL A 148 11.91 14.31 -45.73
N MET A 149 12.60 13.66 -46.67
CA MET A 149 12.06 12.50 -47.40
C MET A 149 11.72 11.34 -46.46
N GLU A 150 12.60 11.04 -45.52
CA GLU A 150 12.39 9.96 -44.55
C GLU A 150 11.22 10.27 -43.61
N LEU A 151 11.18 11.49 -43.05
CA LEU A 151 10.06 11.94 -42.22
C LEU A 151 8.71 11.86 -42.96
N GLN A 152 8.70 12.20 -44.25
CA GLN A 152 7.50 12.12 -45.07
C GLN A 152 7.04 10.66 -45.26
N LYS A 153 7.97 9.74 -45.54
CA LYS A 153 7.67 8.31 -45.65
C LYS A 153 7.16 7.75 -44.32
N ASP A 154 7.81 8.10 -43.22
CA ASP A 154 7.43 7.68 -41.88
C ASP A 154 6.06 8.22 -41.48
N TYR A 155 5.74 9.46 -41.84
CA TYR A 155 4.42 10.04 -41.62
C TYR A 155 3.32 9.30 -42.38
N GLN A 156 3.53 9.02 -43.67
CA GLN A 156 2.57 8.27 -44.48
C GLN A 156 2.37 6.84 -43.97
N ALA A 157 3.46 6.15 -43.62
CA ALA A 157 3.41 4.82 -43.04
C ALA A 157 2.69 4.80 -41.68
N TRP A 158 2.90 5.83 -40.86
CA TRP A 158 2.25 5.97 -39.56
C TRP A 158 0.75 6.26 -39.69
N CYS A 159 0.34 7.15 -40.60
CA CYS A 159 -1.06 7.38 -40.93
C CYS A 159 -1.76 6.14 -41.52
N ALA A 160 -1.01 5.28 -42.21
CA ALA A 160 -1.52 3.99 -42.70
C ALA A 160 -1.62 2.89 -41.61
N GLY A 161 -1.29 3.21 -40.35
CA GLY A 161 -1.43 2.31 -39.21
C GLY A 161 -0.12 1.71 -38.68
N ASN A 162 1.04 2.02 -39.27
CA ASN A 162 2.33 1.56 -38.75
C ASN A 162 2.84 2.46 -37.60
N THR A 163 2.46 2.11 -36.37
CA THR A 163 2.81 2.88 -35.17
C THR A 163 4.30 2.95 -34.84
N ARG A 164 5.13 2.10 -35.45
CA ARG A 164 6.59 2.07 -35.23
C ARG A 164 7.39 2.91 -36.23
N ALA A 165 6.77 3.32 -37.33
CA ALA A 165 7.43 4.10 -38.38
C ALA A 165 7.94 5.44 -37.83
N GLY A 166 9.22 5.71 -37.99
CA GLY A 166 9.86 6.92 -37.46
C GLY A 166 9.96 7.00 -35.94
N TYR A 167 9.73 5.92 -35.17
CA TYR A 167 9.91 5.88 -33.70
C TYR A 167 11.13 5.09 -33.23
N GLY A 168 12.00 4.68 -34.16
CA GLY A 168 13.26 3.99 -33.84
C GLY A 168 14.24 4.85 -33.04
N PRO A 169 15.29 4.21 -32.45
CA PRO A 169 16.40 4.93 -31.85
C PRO A 169 17.09 5.78 -32.92
N VAL A 170 17.28 7.07 -32.63
CA VAL A 170 18.03 7.96 -33.53
C VAL A 170 19.50 7.57 -33.46
N GLU A 171 20.04 7.06 -34.57
CA GLU A 171 21.47 6.79 -34.70
C GLU A 171 22.25 8.10 -34.63
N LYS A 172 23.14 8.21 -33.65
CA LYS A 172 24.03 9.36 -33.47
C LYS A 172 25.36 9.03 -34.14
N ASP A 173 25.37 8.93 -35.47
CA ASP A 173 26.62 8.73 -36.19
C ASP A 173 27.47 10.02 -36.13
N THR A 174 28.73 9.85 -35.75
CA THR A 174 29.73 10.92 -35.68
C THR A 174 30.42 11.16 -37.01
N LEU A 175 30.33 10.22 -37.96
CA LEU A 175 31.02 10.26 -39.25
C LEU A 175 30.11 10.60 -40.44
N THR A 176 28.82 10.23 -40.43
CA THR A 176 27.88 10.55 -41.52
C THR A 176 26.86 11.63 -41.12
N ASP A 177 26.58 12.54 -42.05
CA ASP A 177 25.70 13.72 -41.88
C ASP A 177 24.43 13.63 -42.75
N ASP A 178 24.00 12.42 -43.11
CA ASP A 178 22.99 12.22 -44.15
C ASP A 178 21.60 12.76 -43.78
N LEU A 179 21.20 12.73 -42.51
CA LEU A 179 19.88 13.21 -42.05
C LEU A 179 19.83 14.70 -41.64
N TRP A 180 20.95 15.34 -41.30
CA TRP A 180 20.96 16.64 -40.61
C TRP A 180 21.83 17.65 -41.37
N LEU A 181 21.29 18.85 -41.66
CA LEU A 181 22.06 19.94 -42.28
C LEU A 181 23.10 20.54 -41.33
N PHE A 182 22.78 20.58 -40.04
CA PHE A 182 23.71 21.03 -39.00
C PHE A 182 23.36 20.37 -37.66
N LYS A 183 24.36 19.83 -36.98
CA LYS A 183 24.24 19.22 -35.65
C LYS A 183 24.58 20.24 -34.57
N THR A 184 23.74 20.34 -33.54
CA THR A 184 24.01 21.12 -32.33
C THR A 184 24.63 20.25 -31.24
N ALA A 185 25.20 20.85 -30.19
CA ALA A 185 25.84 20.11 -29.09
C ALA A 185 24.92 19.08 -28.40
N SER A 186 23.59 19.28 -28.44
CA SER A 186 22.60 18.32 -27.93
C SER A 186 22.45 17.08 -28.81
N ASP A 187 22.77 17.20 -30.11
CA ASP A 187 22.52 16.16 -31.10
C ASP A 187 23.63 15.09 -31.04
N PHE A 188 24.84 15.48 -30.64
CA PHE A 188 25.97 14.58 -30.38
C PHE A 188 25.89 13.82 -29.05
N LYS A 189 25.13 14.31 -28.06
CA LYS A 189 25.07 13.73 -26.71
C LYS A 189 23.81 12.89 -26.52
N SER A 190 23.93 11.67 -26.00
CA SER A 190 22.78 10.89 -25.52
C SER A 190 22.48 11.27 -24.07
N TRP A 191 21.30 11.83 -23.83
CA TRP A 191 20.82 12.17 -22.48
C TRP A 191 20.02 11.01 -21.88
N ALA A 192 19.84 11.06 -20.57
CA ALA A 192 19.07 10.09 -19.83
C ALA A 192 17.62 9.97 -20.35
N ARG A 193 17.12 8.74 -20.32
CA ARG A 193 15.87 8.25 -20.90
C ARG A 193 15.11 7.47 -19.82
N PRO A 194 13.80 7.72 -19.63
CA PRO A 194 13.03 7.15 -18.52
C PRO A 194 12.70 5.66 -18.70
N GLU A 195 12.74 5.12 -19.92
CA GLU A 195 12.23 3.79 -20.25
C GLU A 195 12.91 2.66 -19.44
N PRO A 196 14.24 2.66 -19.19
CA PRO A 196 14.86 1.65 -18.32
C PRO A 196 14.41 1.76 -16.85
N PHE A 197 14.06 2.95 -16.37
CA PHE A 197 13.53 3.11 -15.02
C PHE A 197 12.10 2.58 -14.93
N GLU A 198 11.25 2.88 -15.93
CA GLU A 198 9.89 2.33 -16.04
C GLU A 198 9.93 0.78 -16.11
N ALA A 199 10.86 0.22 -16.89
CA ALA A 199 11.06 -1.23 -16.96
C ALA A 199 11.52 -1.83 -15.62
N TRP A 200 12.30 -1.09 -14.81
CA TRP A 200 12.62 -1.48 -13.44
C TRP A 200 11.40 -1.41 -12.52
N GLU A 201 10.59 -0.36 -12.59
CA GLU A 201 9.37 -0.25 -11.76
C GLU A 201 8.39 -1.39 -12.07
N LYS A 202 8.22 -1.72 -13.36
CA LYS A 202 7.44 -2.89 -13.80
C LYS A 202 8.07 -4.18 -13.28
N GLY A 203 9.39 -4.36 -13.44
CA GLY A 203 10.10 -5.54 -12.94
C GLY A 203 9.97 -5.70 -11.43
N ARG A 204 10.07 -4.61 -10.67
CA ARG A 204 9.88 -4.58 -9.22
C ARG A 204 8.46 -5.01 -8.84
N ALA A 205 7.44 -4.47 -9.50
CA ALA A 205 6.05 -4.83 -9.25
C ALA A 205 5.76 -6.32 -9.51
N LEU A 206 6.47 -6.94 -10.46
CA LEU A 206 6.35 -8.36 -10.81
C LEU A 206 7.26 -9.29 -10.01
N GLY A 207 8.19 -8.74 -9.21
CA GLY A 207 9.19 -9.55 -8.50
C GLY A 207 10.30 -10.12 -9.39
N ASP A 208 10.67 -9.43 -10.47
CA ASP A 208 11.78 -9.83 -11.34
C ASP A 208 13.14 -9.55 -10.67
N ASP A 209 14.01 -10.57 -10.64
CA ASP A 209 15.32 -10.53 -10.01
C ASP A 209 16.47 -10.25 -10.98
N ILE A 210 16.22 -10.37 -12.29
CA ILE A 210 17.27 -10.33 -13.31
C ILE A 210 17.12 -9.08 -14.17
N ILE A 211 15.96 -8.89 -14.81
CA ILE A 211 15.78 -7.81 -15.78
C ILE A 211 15.57 -6.47 -15.05
N GLY A 212 14.91 -6.50 -13.89
CA GLY A 212 14.68 -5.31 -13.07
C GLY A 212 15.98 -4.62 -12.64
N PRO A 213 16.87 -5.30 -11.89
CA PRO A 213 18.16 -4.74 -11.46
C PRO A 213 19.07 -4.30 -12.62
N ASP A 214 19.08 -5.05 -13.73
CA ASP A 214 19.86 -4.69 -14.92
C ASP A 214 19.34 -3.39 -15.56
N ASN A 215 18.03 -3.21 -15.68
CA ASN A 215 17.43 -1.98 -16.20
C ASN A 215 17.63 -0.78 -15.26
N LEU A 216 17.62 -1.00 -13.94
CA LEU A 216 17.96 0.04 -12.96
C LEU A 216 19.41 0.51 -13.13
N ARG A 217 20.33 -0.43 -13.30
CA ARG A 217 21.74 -0.13 -13.60
C ARG A 217 21.85 0.65 -14.91
N ARG A 218 21.22 0.17 -15.98
CA ARG A 218 21.16 0.86 -17.27
C ARG A 218 20.58 2.26 -17.17
N TYR A 219 19.66 2.53 -16.24
CA TYR A 219 19.13 3.88 -16.03
C TYR A 219 20.19 4.81 -15.43
N PHE A 220 20.80 4.41 -14.33
CA PHE A 220 21.75 5.24 -13.59
C PHE A 220 23.15 5.33 -14.21
N GLU A 221 23.48 4.47 -15.18
CA GLU A 221 24.68 4.59 -16.02
C GLU A 221 24.52 5.62 -17.15
N GLN A 222 23.31 6.15 -17.38
CA GLN A 222 23.09 7.19 -18.39
C GLN A 222 23.62 8.55 -17.97
N ARG A 223 23.75 9.43 -18.96
CA ARG A 223 24.26 10.78 -18.75
C ARG A 223 23.15 11.74 -18.30
N PHE A 224 23.16 12.10 -17.03
CA PHE A 224 22.23 13.10 -16.46
C PHE A 224 22.75 14.55 -16.56
N HIS A 225 24.07 14.74 -16.53
CA HIS A 225 24.72 16.06 -16.59
C HIS A 225 26.01 16.04 -17.40
N ASP A 226 26.59 17.22 -17.60
CA ASP A 226 27.78 17.41 -18.44
C ASP A 226 29.12 17.07 -17.76
N GLN A 227 29.13 16.84 -16.44
CA GLN A 227 30.34 16.44 -15.72
C GLN A 227 30.73 14.99 -16.01
N ASN A 228 32.04 14.68 -15.94
CA ASN A 228 32.61 13.36 -16.22
C ASN A 228 32.13 12.25 -15.27
N ASP A 229 31.55 12.60 -14.12
CA ASP A 229 30.98 11.64 -13.16
C ASP A 229 29.49 11.38 -13.45
N SER A 230 29.18 11.13 -14.72
CA SER A 230 27.80 11.20 -15.23
C SER A 230 26.86 10.12 -14.66
N GLY A 231 27.39 9.11 -13.98
CA GLY A 231 26.62 8.01 -13.41
C GLY A 231 26.27 8.27 -11.95
N ILE A 232 24.97 8.37 -11.66
CA ILE A 232 24.46 8.56 -10.30
C ILE A 232 24.37 7.19 -9.60
N ARG A 233 25.53 6.53 -9.43
CA ARG A 233 25.62 5.12 -8.98
C ARG A 233 25.12 4.92 -7.56
N GLN A 234 25.31 5.90 -6.68
CA GLN A 234 24.86 5.84 -5.29
C GLN A 234 23.33 5.71 -5.18
N HIS A 235 22.56 6.30 -6.11
CA HIS A 235 21.11 6.15 -6.13
C HIS A 235 20.67 4.78 -6.68
N ALA A 236 21.42 4.21 -7.62
CA ALA A 236 21.19 2.84 -8.08
C ALA A 236 21.36 1.83 -6.94
N LEU A 237 22.47 1.92 -6.22
CA LEU A 237 22.76 1.06 -5.07
C LEU A 237 21.69 1.21 -3.98
N LEU A 238 21.29 2.44 -3.64
CA LEU A 238 20.24 2.66 -2.64
C LEU A 238 18.89 2.04 -3.05
N ASN A 239 18.52 2.11 -4.33
CA ASN A 239 17.29 1.48 -4.82
C ASN A 239 17.36 -0.05 -4.82
N LEU A 240 18.53 -0.65 -5.12
CA LEU A 240 18.75 -2.09 -4.97
C LEU A 240 18.68 -2.52 -3.51
N VAL A 241 19.27 -1.74 -2.58
CA VAL A 241 19.15 -2.00 -1.14
C VAL A 241 17.69 -2.00 -0.70
N ARG A 242 16.88 -1.03 -1.17
CA ARG A 242 15.44 -0.98 -0.87
C ARG A 242 14.69 -2.20 -1.40
N MET A 243 15.00 -2.64 -2.63
CA MET A 243 14.42 -3.85 -3.22
C MET A 243 14.72 -5.10 -2.37
N HIS A 244 16.00 -5.34 -2.03
CA HIS A 244 16.39 -6.47 -1.18
C HIS A 244 15.82 -6.36 0.24
N TYR A 245 15.66 -5.15 0.78
CA TYR A 245 15.04 -4.91 2.09
C TYR A 245 13.57 -5.32 2.10
N VAL A 246 12.78 -4.89 1.11
CA VAL A 246 11.35 -5.24 1.01
C VAL A 246 11.15 -6.74 0.90
N ARG A 247 12.03 -7.43 0.15
CA ARG A 247 12.05 -8.89 0.01
C ARG A 247 12.59 -9.64 1.24
N LYS A 248 12.96 -8.94 2.31
CA LYS A 248 13.53 -9.49 3.56
C LYS A 248 14.91 -10.16 3.38
N GLU A 249 15.65 -9.82 2.33
CA GLU A 249 16.99 -10.32 2.04
C GLU A 249 18.07 -9.47 2.72
N TYR A 250 18.01 -9.41 4.05
CA TYR A 250 18.81 -8.46 4.86
C TYR A 250 20.34 -8.63 4.68
N ALA A 251 20.82 -9.84 4.40
CA ALA A 251 22.24 -10.10 4.19
C ALA A 251 22.77 -9.44 2.90
N ALA A 252 21.99 -9.51 1.81
CA ALA A 252 22.33 -8.85 0.54
C ALA A 252 22.19 -7.34 0.68
N ALA A 253 21.10 -6.87 1.30
CA ALA A 253 20.85 -5.46 1.56
C ALA A 253 21.99 -4.82 2.38
N SER A 254 22.48 -5.50 3.43
CA SER A 254 23.57 -4.99 4.28
C SER A 254 24.88 -4.81 3.52
N LYS A 255 25.27 -5.78 2.67
CA LYS A 255 26.49 -5.68 1.85
C LYS A 255 26.43 -4.53 0.85
N LEU A 256 25.33 -4.44 0.10
CA LEU A 256 25.12 -3.36 -0.88
C LEU A 256 25.03 -1.99 -0.21
N LEU A 257 24.48 -1.92 1.01
CA LEU A 257 24.39 -0.68 1.77
C LEU A 257 25.76 -0.15 2.21
N GLN A 258 26.69 -1.02 2.59
CA GLN A 258 28.07 -0.62 2.90
C GLN A 258 28.77 -0.02 1.67
N GLU A 259 28.56 -0.62 0.49
CA GLU A 259 29.06 -0.09 -0.77
C GLU A 259 28.41 1.27 -1.10
N ALA A 260 27.09 1.39 -0.95
CA ALA A 260 26.36 2.64 -1.17
C ALA A 260 26.89 3.78 -0.27
N ILE A 261 27.18 3.49 1.01
CA ILE A 261 27.78 4.44 1.95
C ILE A 261 29.18 4.87 1.50
N ALA A 262 30.00 3.93 1.04
CA ALA A 262 31.35 4.23 0.55
C ALA A 262 31.29 5.15 -0.68
N VAL A 263 30.43 4.83 -1.65
CA VAL A 263 30.26 5.62 -2.88
C VAL A 263 29.68 7.01 -2.57
N ALA A 264 28.65 7.10 -1.72
CA ALA A 264 28.07 8.39 -1.33
C ALA A 264 29.11 9.31 -0.64
N ARG A 265 29.99 8.73 0.20
CA ARG A 265 31.11 9.47 0.82
C ARG A 265 32.13 9.94 -0.21
N THR A 266 32.51 9.10 -1.17
CA THR A 266 33.47 9.50 -2.22
C THR A 266 32.93 10.60 -3.13
N CYS A 267 31.63 10.58 -3.42
CA CYS A 267 30.97 11.60 -4.24
C CYS A 267 30.60 12.87 -3.44
N GLY A 268 30.72 12.86 -2.11
CA GLY A 268 30.37 13.98 -1.24
C GLY A 268 28.86 14.27 -1.15
N ASP A 269 28.02 13.29 -1.49
CA ASP A 269 26.57 13.42 -1.50
C ASP A 269 25.96 13.15 -0.12
N ARG A 270 25.65 14.24 0.58
CA ARG A 270 25.17 14.19 1.98
C ARG A 270 23.75 13.65 2.10
N ILE A 271 22.90 13.87 1.10
CA ILE A 271 21.49 13.48 1.14
C ILE A 271 21.37 11.96 0.98
N THR A 272 22.05 11.40 -0.02
CA THR A 272 22.04 9.94 -0.21
C THR A 272 22.74 9.22 0.92
N LEU A 273 23.82 9.80 1.46
CA LEU A 273 24.48 9.28 2.66
C LEU A 273 23.52 9.22 3.85
N GLN A 274 22.71 10.26 4.07
CA GLN A 274 21.69 10.27 5.13
C GLN A 274 20.67 9.15 4.92
N HIS A 275 20.14 8.98 3.71
CA HIS A 275 19.23 7.88 3.41
C HIS A 275 19.86 6.51 3.61
N CYS A 276 21.15 6.35 3.30
CA CYS A 276 21.87 5.11 3.56
C CYS A 276 22.00 4.84 5.07
N ILE A 277 22.31 5.86 5.87
CA ILE A 277 22.38 5.74 7.34
C ILE A 277 21.00 5.40 7.91
N SER A 278 19.93 6.06 7.46
CA SER A 278 18.57 5.72 7.88
C SER A 278 18.20 4.29 7.54
N MET A 279 18.52 3.81 6.33
CA MET A 279 18.33 2.40 5.95
C MET A 279 19.14 1.43 6.81
N LEU A 280 20.35 1.82 7.24
CA LEU A 280 21.17 1.02 8.16
C LEU A 280 20.44 0.84 9.50
N HIS A 281 19.81 1.90 10.00
CA HIS A 281 18.98 1.83 11.21
C HIS A 281 17.69 1.02 11.03
N ARG A 282 17.27 0.72 9.79
CA ARG A 282 16.08 -0.12 9.51
C ARG A 282 16.39 -1.61 9.46
N LEU A 283 17.65 -1.99 9.21
CA LEU A 283 18.06 -3.38 9.21
C LEU A 283 17.93 -3.96 10.63
N PRO A 284 17.61 -5.27 10.75
CA PRO A 284 17.52 -5.91 12.05
C PRO A 284 18.86 -5.72 12.80
N PRO A 285 18.85 -5.12 14.00
CA PRO A 285 20.07 -4.84 14.74
C PRO A 285 20.71 -6.16 15.21
N SER A 286 22.04 -6.16 15.32
CA SER A 286 22.77 -7.25 15.98
C SER A 286 22.62 -7.22 17.51
N SER A 287 22.08 -6.13 18.07
CA SER A 287 21.81 -5.91 19.49
C SER A 287 20.32 -5.84 19.78
N ASP A 288 19.91 -6.21 21.00
CA ASP A 288 18.51 -6.15 21.43
C ASP A 288 17.94 -4.72 21.51
N THR A 289 18.80 -3.70 21.60
CA THR A 289 18.37 -2.30 21.63
C THR A 289 18.18 -1.73 20.21
N PRO A 290 17.00 -1.17 19.90
CA PRO A 290 16.77 -0.54 18.60
C PRO A 290 17.57 0.75 18.47
N VAL A 291 18.28 0.91 17.36
CA VAL A 291 18.95 2.18 17.01
C VAL A 291 17.90 3.16 16.49
N LEU A 292 17.83 4.35 17.08
CA LEU A 292 16.85 5.39 16.75
C LEU A 292 17.51 6.52 15.98
N ASN A 293 16.73 7.19 15.13
CA ASN A 293 17.20 8.38 14.45
C ASN A 293 17.11 9.61 15.37
N GLU A 294 18.18 10.41 15.35
CA GLU A 294 18.18 11.75 15.91
C GLU A 294 17.58 12.73 14.90
N ILE A 295 16.82 13.71 15.39
CA ILE A 295 16.19 14.71 14.52
C ILE A 295 17.27 15.60 13.92
N GLN A 296 17.36 15.59 12.59
CA GLN A 296 18.31 16.39 11.82
C GLN A 296 17.57 17.11 10.69
N PRO A 297 18.07 18.28 10.21
CA PRO A 297 17.38 19.09 9.20
C PRO A 297 17.12 18.39 7.86
N ASP A 298 17.98 17.44 7.50
CA ASP A 298 17.90 16.68 6.24
C ASP A 298 17.32 15.27 6.40
N LEU A 299 16.89 14.90 7.61
CA LEU A 299 16.22 13.63 7.85
C LEU A 299 14.79 13.68 7.29
N HIS A 300 14.39 12.63 6.57
CA HIS A 300 13.03 12.53 6.07
C HIS A 300 12.06 12.15 7.21
N PRO A 301 10.87 12.80 7.33
CA PRO A 301 9.91 12.53 8.41
C PRO A 301 9.51 11.07 8.57
N SER A 302 9.42 10.33 7.46
CA SER A 302 9.09 8.90 7.47
C SER A 302 10.13 8.03 8.19
N GLU A 303 11.38 8.47 8.30
CA GLU A 303 12.42 7.72 9.02
C GLU A 303 12.19 7.79 10.54
N VAL A 304 11.77 8.95 11.05
CA VAL A 304 11.34 9.11 12.45
C VAL A 304 10.04 8.33 12.70
N LEU A 305 9.13 8.34 11.73
CA LEU A 305 7.90 7.54 11.80
C LEU A 305 8.22 6.04 11.88
N PHE A 306 9.23 5.55 11.17
CA PHE A 306 9.67 4.16 11.24
C PHE A 306 10.22 3.78 12.63
N ASP A 307 10.81 4.72 13.37
CA ASP A 307 11.25 4.47 14.75
C ASP A 307 10.07 4.15 15.69
N VAL A 308 8.86 4.65 15.39
CA VAL A 308 7.63 4.25 16.09
C VAL A 308 7.37 2.75 15.91
N ALA A 309 7.58 2.21 14.71
CA ALA A 309 7.40 0.79 14.43
C ALA A 309 8.40 -0.07 15.21
N LYS A 310 9.64 0.41 15.44
CA LYS A 310 10.63 -0.29 16.28
C LYS A 310 10.17 -0.38 17.74
N PHE A 311 9.64 0.71 18.30
CA PHE A 311 9.12 0.70 19.67
C PHE A 311 7.83 -0.10 19.83
N LEU A 312 7.02 -0.22 18.77
CA LEU A 312 5.83 -1.08 18.78
C LEU A 312 6.17 -2.57 18.93
N GLN A 313 7.40 -2.99 18.61
CA GLN A 313 7.83 -4.37 18.79
C GLN A 313 7.88 -4.72 20.29
N PRO A 314 7.20 -5.79 20.74
CA PRO A 314 7.17 -6.15 22.16
C PRO A 314 8.55 -6.53 22.73
N GLN A 315 9.50 -6.95 21.89
CA GLN A 315 10.87 -7.26 22.31
C GLN A 315 11.64 -6.03 22.80
N SER A 316 11.28 -4.82 22.34
CA SER A 316 11.97 -3.59 22.74
C SER A 316 11.83 -3.27 24.23
N GLY A 317 10.82 -3.83 24.90
CA GLY A 317 10.56 -3.61 26.33
C GLY A 317 10.12 -2.20 26.68
N GLN A 318 9.95 -1.31 25.70
CA GLN A 318 9.67 0.12 25.92
C GLN A 318 8.17 0.41 26.07
N PRO A 319 7.80 1.46 26.85
CA PRO A 319 6.42 1.89 26.96
C PRO A 319 5.90 2.55 25.68
N LEU A 320 4.62 2.30 25.37
CA LEU A 320 3.94 2.87 24.21
C LEU A 320 3.85 4.41 24.26
N THR A 321 4.05 5.05 25.42
CA THR A 321 4.11 6.52 25.53
C THR A 321 5.24 7.12 24.69
N LEU A 322 6.39 6.43 24.59
CA LEU A 322 7.51 6.86 23.75
C LEU A 322 7.17 6.80 22.25
N CYS A 323 6.25 5.90 21.85
CA CYS A 323 5.75 5.86 20.48
C CYS A 323 4.99 7.15 20.12
N PHE A 324 4.17 7.67 21.04
CA PHE A 324 3.45 8.93 20.83
C PHE A 324 4.39 10.13 20.76
N GLU A 325 5.45 10.15 21.57
CA GLU A 325 6.45 11.21 21.52
C GLU A 325 7.19 11.22 20.16
N LYS A 326 7.64 10.05 19.69
CA LYS A 326 8.27 9.93 18.35
C LYS A 326 7.33 10.27 17.22
N LEU A 327 6.06 9.90 17.32
CA LEU A 327 5.06 10.28 16.36
C LEU A 327 4.87 11.80 16.29
N ALA A 328 4.81 12.48 17.45
CA ALA A 328 4.72 13.94 17.50
C ALA A 328 5.98 14.60 16.88
N GLN A 329 7.16 14.04 17.14
CA GLN A 329 8.41 14.47 16.49
C GLN A 329 8.35 14.31 14.97
N ALA A 330 7.81 13.20 14.46
CA ALA A 330 7.67 12.96 13.02
C ALA A 330 6.70 13.95 12.35
N ILE A 331 5.56 14.24 12.99
CA ILE A 331 4.58 15.22 12.50
C ILE A 331 5.20 16.62 12.48
N GLY A 332 5.83 17.05 13.58
CA GLY A 332 6.48 18.36 13.64
C GLY A 332 7.63 18.52 12.62
N LEU A 333 8.37 17.44 12.34
CA LEU A 333 9.40 17.44 11.31
C LEU A 333 8.80 17.53 9.90
N TYR A 334 7.64 16.90 9.66
CA TYR A 334 6.92 17.02 8.39
C TYR A 334 6.44 18.45 8.15
N ASP A 335 5.79 19.08 9.13
CA ASP A 335 5.32 20.46 9.03
C ASP A 335 6.49 21.42 8.74
N HIS A 336 7.60 21.25 9.46
CA HIS A 336 8.83 22.00 9.21
C HIS A 336 9.37 21.79 7.79
N TRP A 337 9.34 20.56 7.28
CA TRP A 337 9.82 20.22 5.94
C TRP A 337 8.97 20.89 4.84
N VAL A 338 7.65 20.88 4.99
CA VAL A 338 6.71 21.55 4.06
C VAL A 338 6.91 23.07 4.10
N ASP A 339 6.94 23.66 5.30
CA ASP A 339 7.02 25.12 5.47
C ASP A 339 8.37 25.70 5.03
N GLN A 340 9.48 25.04 5.39
CA GLN A 340 10.82 25.57 5.13
C GLN A 340 11.39 25.16 3.78
N LYS A 341 11.20 23.91 3.35
CA LYS A 341 11.76 23.42 2.08
C LYS A 341 10.85 23.67 0.87
N LYS A 342 9.64 24.22 1.09
CA LYS A 342 8.62 24.50 0.04
C LYS A 342 8.35 23.29 -0.86
N VAL A 343 8.47 22.09 -0.29
CA VAL A 343 8.15 20.86 -1.01
C VAL A 343 6.63 20.79 -1.13
N LEU A 344 6.14 20.40 -2.31
CA LEU A 344 4.72 20.18 -2.51
C LEU A 344 4.24 19.06 -1.56
N PRO A 345 3.21 19.29 -0.74
CA PRO A 345 2.73 18.29 0.20
C PRO A 345 2.26 17.05 -0.58
N ASN A 346 2.88 15.91 -0.30
CA ASN A 346 2.48 14.63 -0.84
C ASN A 346 1.37 14.04 0.04
N GLU A 347 0.16 13.90 -0.52
CA GLU A 347 -1.00 13.36 0.20
C GLU A 347 -0.70 11.98 0.81
N ARG A 348 0.08 11.13 0.12
CA ARG A 348 0.43 9.79 0.62
C ARG A 348 1.29 9.83 1.88
N GLU A 349 2.20 10.80 1.98
CA GLU A 349 3.07 10.94 3.16
C GLU A 349 2.29 11.47 4.37
N LEU A 350 1.31 12.34 4.14
CA LEU A 350 0.41 12.84 5.19
C LEU A 350 -0.42 11.73 5.81
N LEU A 351 -0.78 10.69 5.04
CA LEU A 351 -1.55 9.54 5.52
C LEU A 351 -0.73 8.59 6.41
N GLY A 352 0.60 8.59 6.31
CA GLY A 352 1.49 7.71 7.07
C GLY A 352 1.33 7.84 8.60
N PRO A 353 1.41 9.06 9.18
CA PRO A 353 1.18 9.28 10.60
C PRO A 353 -0.20 8.81 11.08
N HIS A 354 -1.26 9.03 10.29
CA HIS A 354 -2.62 8.57 10.62
C HIS A 354 -2.72 7.04 10.62
N ALA A 355 -2.11 6.37 9.64
CA ALA A 355 -2.03 4.91 9.61
C ALA A 355 -1.29 4.36 10.85
N MET A 356 -0.18 5.00 11.25
CA MET A 356 0.54 4.60 12.46
C MET A 356 -0.23 4.89 13.76
N GLN A 357 -0.95 6.00 13.84
CA GLN A 357 -1.84 6.30 14.97
C GLN A 357 -2.93 5.23 15.11
N ALA A 358 -3.52 4.78 14.00
CA ALA A 358 -4.50 3.69 14.03
C ALA A 358 -3.93 2.43 14.69
N VAL A 359 -2.71 2.03 14.30
CA VAL A 359 -2.03 0.87 14.90
C VAL A 359 -1.75 1.12 16.39
N LEU A 360 -1.21 2.29 16.75
CA LEU A 360 -0.83 2.62 18.13
C LEU A 360 -2.03 2.70 19.09
N TRP A 361 -3.12 3.33 18.68
CA TRP A 361 -4.35 3.35 19.46
C TRP A 361 -4.94 1.94 19.62
N ASN A 362 -4.81 1.10 18.59
CA ASN A 362 -5.26 -0.29 18.65
C ASN A 362 -4.40 -1.14 19.60
N THR A 363 -3.07 -0.98 19.61
CA THR A 363 -2.18 -1.71 20.53
C THR A 363 -2.34 -1.26 21.99
N LEU A 364 -2.67 0.00 22.22
CA LEU A 364 -3.05 0.54 23.53
C LEU A 364 -4.43 -0.01 24.01
N GLY A 365 -5.30 -0.42 23.10
CA GLY A 365 -6.68 -0.87 23.41
C GLY A 365 -7.76 0.22 23.28
N CYS A 366 -7.44 1.36 22.69
CA CYS A 366 -8.37 2.47 22.40
C CYS A 366 -8.93 2.36 20.98
N HIS A 367 -9.76 1.34 20.73
CA HIS A 367 -10.23 1.01 19.38
C HIS A 367 -11.14 2.07 18.74
N GLY A 368 -11.83 2.89 19.54
CA GLY A 368 -12.63 4.00 19.02
C GLY A 368 -11.79 5.05 18.29
N LEU A 369 -10.66 5.46 18.89
CA LEU A 369 -9.71 6.38 18.27
C LEU A 369 -9.00 5.75 17.08
N ALA A 370 -8.62 4.47 17.20
CA ALA A 370 -8.05 3.72 16.09
C ALA A 370 -8.98 3.76 14.87
N ARG A 371 -10.27 3.49 15.06
CA ARG A 371 -11.28 3.52 13.98
C ARG A 371 -11.41 4.89 13.31
N VAL A 372 -11.33 5.98 14.07
CA VAL A 372 -11.38 7.33 13.49
C VAL A 372 -10.19 7.55 12.55
N GLN A 373 -9.00 7.16 12.97
CA GLN A 373 -7.78 7.30 12.15
C GLN A 373 -7.80 6.40 10.92
N GLU A 374 -8.29 5.16 11.05
CA GLU A 374 -8.49 4.27 9.90
C GLU A 374 -9.50 4.84 8.91
N SER A 375 -10.62 5.38 9.41
CA SER A 375 -11.66 5.98 8.57
C SER A 375 -11.12 7.20 7.83
N PHE A 376 -10.23 7.97 8.46
CA PHE A 376 -9.53 9.08 7.82
C PHE A 376 -8.69 8.59 6.63
N VAL A 377 -7.78 7.63 6.85
CA VAL A 377 -6.95 7.08 5.76
C VAL A 377 -7.80 6.48 4.64
N MET A 378 -8.87 5.77 4.99
CA MET A 378 -9.77 5.16 4.00
C MET A 378 -10.60 6.18 3.21
N ALA A 379 -10.90 7.36 3.78
CA ALA A 379 -11.66 8.42 3.12
C ALA A 379 -10.81 9.25 2.14
N PHE A 380 -9.54 9.45 2.46
CA PHE A 380 -8.61 10.26 1.65
C PHE A 380 -7.75 9.43 0.68
N SER A 381 -7.75 8.10 0.79
CA SER A 381 -7.12 7.20 -0.19
C SER A 381 -8.10 6.75 -1.27
N LYS A 382 -7.64 6.64 -2.52
CA LYS A 382 -8.44 6.11 -3.64
C LYS A 382 -8.36 4.58 -3.68
N GLY A 383 -9.49 3.92 -3.90
CA GLY A 383 -9.53 2.46 -4.06
C GLY A 383 -8.82 2.01 -5.34
N GLY A 384 -7.98 0.98 -5.24
CA GLY A 384 -7.18 0.46 -6.35
C GLY A 384 -5.92 1.26 -6.69
N ASP A 385 -5.53 2.21 -5.85
CA ASP A 385 -4.24 2.90 -5.94
C ASP A 385 -3.14 2.10 -5.24
N ASP A 386 -1.90 2.27 -5.70
CA ASP A 386 -0.67 1.71 -5.12
C ASP A 386 -0.22 2.56 -3.91
N ASP A 387 -1.09 2.65 -2.90
CA ASP A 387 -0.81 3.31 -1.62
C ASP A 387 -0.68 2.27 -0.48
N PRO A 388 0.55 2.03 0.03
CA PRO A 388 0.78 1.03 1.06
C PRO A 388 0.11 1.40 2.40
N ASN A 389 -0.14 2.68 2.68
CA ASN A 389 -0.81 3.09 3.91
C ASN A 389 -2.25 2.60 3.94
N ARG A 390 -2.94 2.68 2.80
CA ARG A 390 -4.30 2.20 2.62
C ARG A 390 -4.37 0.69 2.84
N LEU A 391 -3.49 -0.07 2.18
CA LEU A 391 -3.47 -1.53 2.31
C LEU A 391 -3.24 -1.92 3.78
N ASN A 392 -2.22 -1.35 4.43
CA ASN A 392 -1.92 -1.62 5.83
C ASN A 392 -3.09 -1.32 6.79
N VAL A 393 -3.76 -0.19 6.62
CA VAL A 393 -4.96 0.15 7.42
C VAL A 393 -6.08 -0.86 7.18
N LEU A 394 -6.31 -1.25 5.93
CA LEU A 394 -7.34 -2.21 5.56
C LEU A 394 -7.04 -3.62 6.12
N LEU A 395 -5.79 -4.08 6.06
CA LEU A 395 -5.37 -5.36 6.63
C LEU A 395 -5.57 -5.37 8.16
N ASN A 396 -5.18 -4.30 8.86
CA ASN A 396 -5.37 -4.18 10.32
C ASN A 396 -6.86 -4.09 10.70
N TYR A 397 -7.64 -3.34 9.94
CA TYR A 397 -9.08 -3.19 10.16
C TYR A 397 -9.83 -4.51 9.97
N THR A 398 -9.55 -5.22 8.88
CA THR A 398 -10.17 -6.52 8.57
C THR A 398 -9.78 -7.59 9.58
N TYR A 399 -8.51 -7.62 10.02
CA TYR A 399 -8.10 -8.49 11.11
C TYR A 399 -8.87 -8.19 12.42
N ARG A 400 -9.08 -6.91 12.77
CA ARG A 400 -9.89 -6.54 13.94
C ARG A 400 -11.34 -6.99 13.80
N LEU A 401 -11.94 -6.84 12.62
CA LEU A 401 -13.30 -7.34 12.35
C LEU A 401 -13.39 -8.86 12.53
N ALA A 402 -12.38 -9.59 12.05
CA ALA A 402 -12.28 -11.03 12.27
C ALA A 402 -12.16 -11.36 13.76
N ARG A 403 -11.38 -10.59 14.54
CA ARG A 403 -11.29 -10.76 16.01
C ARG A 403 -12.62 -10.56 16.73
N ILE A 404 -13.50 -9.70 16.22
CA ILE A 404 -14.88 -9.45 16.71
C ILE A 404 -15.87 -10.56 16.28
N GLY A 405 -15.44 -11.54 15.50
CA GLY A 405 -16.28 -12.63 14.97
C GLY A 405 -16.99 -12.29 13.66
N ARG A 406 -16.75 -11.11 13.08
CA ARG A 406 -17.27 -10.70 11.76
C ARG A 406 -16.32 -11.13 10.64
N CYS A 407 -15.98 -12.42 10.60
CA CYS A 407 -14.98 -12.93 9.66
C CYS A 407 -15.45 -12.86 8.19
N GLN A 408 -16.73 -13.12 7.92
CA GLN A 408 -17.29 -13.01 6.57
C GLN A 408 -17.19 -11.58 6.02
N ASP A 409 -17.51 -10.58 6.83
CA ASP A 409 -17.36 -9.17 6.45
C ASP A 409 -15.90 -8.80 6.20
N ALA A 410 -14.98 -9.32 7.03
CA ALA A 410 -13.54 -9.10 6.87
C ALA A 410 -13.03 -9.69 5.54
N LEU A 411 -13.41 -10.92 5.22
CA LEU A 411 -13.05 -11.58 3.96
C LEU A 411 -13.67 -10.86 2.76
N ALA A 412 -14.94 -10.45 2.84
CA ALA A 412 -15.61 -9.72 1.78
C ALA A 412 -14.89 -8.41 1.44
N LEU A 413 -14.40 -7.66 2.43
CA LEU A 413 -13.61 -6.45 2.22
C LEU A 413 -12.26 -6.72 1.55
N LEU A 414 -11.57 -7.81 1.89
CA LEU A 414 -10.29 -8.17 1.29
C LEU A 414 -10.42 -8.69 -0.15
N VAL A 415 -11.54 -9.34 -0.45
CA VAL A 415 -11.87 -9.92 -1.77
C VAL A 415 -12.33 -8.85 -2.78
N GLN A 416 -12.77 -7.68 -2.32
CA GLN A 416 -13.21 -6.60 -3.19
C GLN A 416 -12.10 -6.17 -4.18
N PRO A 417 -12.44 -5.91 -5.47
CA PRO A 417 -11.45 -5.49 -6.46
C PRO A 417 -10.72 -4.20 -6.11
N GLY A 418 -11.35 -3.29 -5.34
CA GLY A 418 -10.69 -2.06 -4.88
C GLY A 418 -9.56 -2.27 -3.87
N THR A 419 -9.38 -3.49 -3.37
CA THR A 419 -8.35 -3.87 -2.38
C THR A 419 -7.10 -4.42 -3.05
N TRP A 420 -7.26 -5.30 -4.05
CA TRP A 420 -6.13 -6.00 -4.68
C TRP A 420 -5.79 -5.48 -6.09
N ARG A 421 -6.57 -4.55 -6.67
CA ARG A 421 -6.15 -3.86 -7.89
C ARG A 421 -5.00 -2.91 -7.58
N GLY A 422 -3.91 -3.03 -8.32
CA GLY A 422 -2.76 -2.13 -8.20
C GLY A 422 -1.66 -2.61 -7.28
N ILE A 423 -1.86 -3.71 -6.52
CA ILE A 423 -0.86 -4.23 -5.60
C ILE A 423 0.35 -4.81 -6.35
N SER A 424 1.53 -4.59 -5.77
CA SER A 424 2.79 -5.25 -6.15
C SER A 424 2.82 -6.72 -5.69
N LEU A 425 3.78 -7.51 -6.19
CA LEU A 425 3.96 -8.90 -5.75
C LEU A 425 4.26 -8.99 -4.24
N ASP A 426 5.05 -8.05 -3.70
CA ASP A 426 5.39 -8.03 -2.28
C ASP A 426 4.14 -7.77 -1.42
N GLU A 427 3.31 -6.80 -1.81
CA GLU A 427 2.03 -6.51 -1.15
C GLU A 427 0.99 -7.63 -1.33
N TYR A 428 1.02 -8.34 -2.46
CA TYR A 428 0.21 -9.54 -2.66
C TYR A 428 0.52 -10.60 -1.61
N GLN A 429 1.78 -10.80 -1.26
CA GLN A 429 2.15 -11.76 -0.21
C GLN A 429 1.59 -11.35 1.15
N GLU A 430 1.62 -10.07 1.49
CA GLU A 430 1.04 -9.55 2.73
C GLU A 430 -0.49 -9.68 2.76
N TRP A 431 -1.15 -9.32 1.65
CA TRP A 431 -2.60 -9.46 1.48
C TRP A 431 -3.06 -10.92 1.56
N ALA A 432 -2.40 -11.83 0.83
CA ALA A 432 -2.69 -13.25 0.84
C ALA A 432 -2.42 -13.87 2.23
N SER A 433 -1.33 -13.44 2.89
CA SER A 433 -1.03 -13.83 4.27
C SER A 433 -2.16 -13.42 5.21
N MET A 434 -2.68 -12.19 5.12
CA MET A 434 -3.78 -11.74 5.99
C MET A 434 -5.07 -12.56 5.79
N ILE A 435 -5.44 -12.86 4.54
CA ILE A 435 -6.59 -13.73 4.25
C ILE A 435 -6.37 -15.10 4.89
N TRP A 436 -5.17 -15.67 4.74
CA TRP A 436 -4.81 -16.94 5.36
C TRP A 436 -4.91 -16.89 6.89
N HIS A 437 -4.45 -15.82 7.54
CA HIS A 437 -4.55 -15.63 9.00
C HIS A 437 -6.01 -15.55 9.48
N ILE A 438 -6.89 -14.88 8.72
CA ILE A 438 -8.32 -14.81 9.04
C ILE A 438 -8.97 -16.19 8.92
N LEU A 439 -8.65 -16.95 7.87
CA LEU A 439 -9.12 -18.33 7.71
C LEU A 439 -8.59 -19.24 8.83
N ALA A 440 -7.31 -19.14 9.17
CA ALA A 440 -6.70 -19.88 10.27
C ALA A 440 -7.39 -19.57 11.61
N LEU A 441 -7.68 -18.31 11.89
CA LEU A 441 -8.43 -17.87 13.09
C LEU A 441 -9.85 -18.45 13.12
N MET A 442 -10.55 -18.49 11.99
CA MET A 442 -11.89 -19.07 11.91
C MET A 442 -11.85 -20.57 12.20
N VAL A 443 -10.93 -21.28 11.56
CA VAL A 443 -10.80 -22.74 11.65
C VAL A 443 -10.35 -23.14 13.04
N SER A 444 -9.43 -22.38 13.67
CA SER A 444 -9.00 -22.65 15.05
C SER A 444 -10.14 -22.46 16.06
N ARG A 445 -10.92 -21.37 15.95
CA ARG A 445 -12.08 -21.12 16.83
C ARG A 445 -13.16 -22.20 16.70
N ARG A 446 -13.35 -22.76 15.51
CA ARG A 446 -14.32 -23.84 15.24
C ARG A 446 -13.82 -25.23 15.65
N GLY A 447 -12.56 -25.40 16.04
CA GLY A 447 -11.97 -26.71 16.35
C GLY A 447 -11.67 -27.58 15.12
N GLN A 448 -11.61 -27.00 13.93
CA GLN A 448 -11.48 -27.73 12.65
C GLN A 448 -10.03 -28.12 12.33
N HIS A 449 -9.39 -28.93 13.18
CA HIS A 449 -7.96 -29.27 13.06
C HIS A 449 -7.59 -29.95 11.74
N ARG A 450 -8.47 -30.82 11.20
CA ARG A 450 -8.24 -31.51 9.92
C ARG A 450 -8.18 -30.55 8.74
N LEU A 451 -9.18 -29.66 8.64
CA LEU A 451 -9.22 -28.60 7.61
C LEU A 451 -7.97 -27.72 7.68
N PHE A 452 -7.55 -27.34 8.89
CA PHE A 452 -6.32 -26.56 9.07
C PHE A 452 -5.10 -27.29 8.50
N ARG A 453 -4.87 -28.53 8.94
CA ARG A 453 -3.69 -29.31 8.60
C ARG A 453 -3.64 -29.73 7.12
N ASP A 454 -4.77 -30.17 6.58
CA ASP A 454 -4.80 -30.81 5.26
C ASP A 454 -5.06 -29.80 4.13
N PHE A 455 -5.78 -28.70 4.40
CA PHE A 455 -6.13 -27.70 3.38
C PHE A 455 -5.35 -26.39 3.51
N LEU A 456 -5.36 -25.75 4.69
CA LEU A 456 -4.79 -24.40 4.87
C LEU A 456 -3.27 -24.42 5.00
N LEU A 457 -2.70 -25.31 5.82
CA LEU A 457 -1.26 -25.34 6.08
C LEU A 457 -0.41 -25.55 4.80
N PRO A 458 -0.77 -26.45 3.87
CA PRO A 458 -0.03 -26.61 2.61
C PRO A 458 -0.11 -25.39 1.68
N ARG A 459 -1.09 -24.51 1.90
CA ARG A 459 -1.35 -23.31 1.11
C ARG A 459 -0.86 -22.04 1.79
N GLN A 460 -0.06 -22.16 2.85
CA GLN A 460 0.50 -21.02 3.53
C GLN A 460 1.38 -20.18 2.57
N PRO A 461 1.17 -18.85 2.47
CA PRO A 461 2.04 -17.97 1.70
C PRO A 461 3.47 -17.96 2.26
N SER A 462 4.47 -17.91 1.38
CA SER A 462 5.90 -17.98 1.77
C SER A 462 6.34 -16.86 2.72
N ALA A 463 5.70 -15.68 2.65
CA ALA A 463 6.01 -14.54 3.50
C ALA A 463 5.30 -14.56 4.87
N SER A 464 4.45 -15.56 5.13
CA SER A 464 3.63 -15.65 6.34
C SER A 464 4.49 -15.87 7.59
N THR A 465 4.35 -14.99 8.58
CA THR A 465 4.94 -15.13 9.92
C THR A 465 4.06 -15.99 10.83
N PHE A 466 3.58 -17.11 10.31
CA PHE A 466 2.72 -18.01 11.06
C PHE A 466 3.43 -18.54 12.30
N VAL A 467 2.77 -18.41 13.45
CA VAL A 467 3.19 -19.00 14.72
C VAL A 467 2.05 -19.88 15.22
N SER A 468 2.27 -21.20 15.30
CA SER A 468 1.21 -22.16 15.68
C SER A 468 0.56 -21.81 17.02
N LYS A 469 1.38 -21.38 18.00
CA LYS A 469 0.95 -20.96 19.35
C LYS A 469 -0.05 -19.80 19.37
N GLU A 470 -0.22 -19.05 18.29
CA GLU A 470 -1.25 -17.99 18.22
C GLU A 470 -2.66 -18.56 18.00
N TYR A 471 -2.76 -19.78 17.48
CA TYR A 471 -4.02 -20.41 17.08
C TYR A 471 -4.31 -21.69 17.87
N PHE A 472 -3.27 -22.44 18.24
CA PHE A 472 -3.36 -23.76 18.85
C PHE A 472 -2.41 -23.88 20.04
N PHE A 473 -2.75 -24.75 20.98
CA PHE A 473 -1.93 -25.06 22.15
C PHE A 473 -0.95 -26.20 21.85
N ASP A 474 -0.05 -25.97 20.90
CA ASP A 474 0.91 -26.98 20.44
C ASP A 474 2.29 -26.77 21.09
N GLU A 475 3.08 -27.84 21.22
CA GLU A 475 4.47 -27.81 21.69
C GLU A 475 5.46 -27.27 20.64
N SER A 476 5.04 -26.34 19.79
CA SER A 476 5.90 -25.80 18.74
C SER A 476 7.12 -25.08 19.33
N THR A 477 8.27 -25.21 18.68
CA THR A 477 9.53 -24.58 19.10
C THR A 477 9.56 -23.07 18.87
N THR A 478 8.63 -22.54 18.07
CA THR A 478 8.53 -21.11 17.76
C THR A 478 8.14 -20.31 19.00
N GLN A 479 8.88 -19.24 19.29
CA GLN A 479 8.64 -18.38 20.44
C GLN A 479 7.66 -17.25 20.08
N LEU A 480 6.67 -17.02 20.94
CA LEU A 480 5.83 -15.82 20.89
C LEU A 480 6.58 -14.60 21.44
N PRO A 481 6.10 -13.38 21.18
CA PRO A 481 6.57 -12.20 21.88
C PRO A 481 6.47 -12.37 23.40
N PRO A 482 7.37 -11.78 24.21
CA PRO A 482 7.59 -12.15 25.62
C PRO A 482 6.31 -12.16 26.45
N ILE A 483 5.49 -11.10 26.38
CA ILE A 483 4.22 -11.01 27.14
C ILE A 483 3.24 -12.12 26.70
N ARG A 484 3.14 -12.39 25.40
CA ARG A 484 2.24 -13.43 24.86
C ARG A 484 2.74 -14.83 25.17
N GLU A 485 4.05 -15.06 25.16
CA GLU A 485 4.65 -16.35 25.52
C GLU A 485 4.36 -16.68 26.99
N GLU A 486 4.54 -15.73 27.91
CA GLU A 486 4.21 -15.95 29.32
C GLU A 486 2.71 -16.21 29.52
N LEU A 487 1.83 -15.44 28.86
CA LEU A 487 0.38 -15.69 28.92
C LEU A 487 0.00 -17.05 28.31
N HIS A 488 0.64 -17.46 27.22
CA HIS A 488 0.42 -18.78 26.61
C HIS A 488 0.84 -19.92 27.57
N ARG A 489 1.96 -19.76 28.28
CA ARG A 489 2.37 -20.70 29.33
C ARG A 489 1.35 -20.79 30.46
N VAL A 490 0.78 -19.67 30.90
CA VAL A 490 -0.31 -19.64 31.89
C VAL A 490 -1.52 -20.44 31.38
N MET A 491 -1.97 -20.18 30.16
CA MET A 491 -3.11 -20.88 29.57
C MET A 491 -2.83 -22.38 29.41
N SER A 492 -1.64 -22.76 28.97
CA SER A 492 -1.22 -24.17 28.86
C SER A 492 -1.18 -24.86 30.23
N ALA A 493 -0.57 -24.22 31.24
CA ALA A 493 -0.49 -24.76 32.60
C ALA A 493 -1.90 -24.97 33.20
N ARG A 494 -2.83 -24.04 32.96
CA ARG A 494 -4.23 -24.19 33.35
C ARG A 494 -4.89 -25.41 32.70
N ARG A 495 -4.70 -25.65 31.39
CA ARG A 495 -5.28 -26.82 30.71
C ARG A 495 -4.79 -28.14 31.29
N HIS A 496 -3.57 -28.18 31.81
CA HIS A 496 -2.99 -29.36 32.44
C HIS A 496 -3.22 -29.44 33.95
N GLY A 497 -3.99 -28.52 34.54
CA GLY A 497 -4.27 -28.46 35.99
C GLY A 497 -3.05 -28.08 36.84
N GLN A 498 -2.04 -27.44 36.26
CA GLN A 498 -0.78 -27.07 36.93
C GLN A 498 -0.77 -25.59 37.33
N VAL A 499 -1.66 -25.20 38.23
CA VAL A 499 -1.91 -23.77 38.49
C VAL A 499 -0.82 -23.07 39.30
N VAL A 500 -0.08 -23.80 40.14
CA VAL A 500 1.07 -23.25 40.87
C VAL A 500 2.18 -22.78 39.91
N THR A 501 2.42 -23.52 38.83
CA THR A 501 3.44 -23.16 37.83
C THR A 501 3.06 -21.95 36.98
N ALA A 502 1.78 -21.56 36.97
CA ALA A 502 1.29 -20.43 36.21
C ALA A 502 1.52 -19.07 36.91
N ILE A 503 1.73 -19.04 38.23
CA ILE A 503 1.77 -17.79 39.02
C ILE A 503 2.91 -16.86 38.57
N GLN A 504 4.13 -17.38 38.48
CA GLN A 504 5.29 -16.55 38.14
C GLN A 504 5.19 -15.96 36.72
N PRO A 505 4.92 -16.76 35.66
CA PRO A 505 4.65 -16.23 34.31
C PRO A 505 3.54 -15.18 34.29
N LEU A 506 2.46 -15.41 35.06
CA LEU A 506 1.33 -14.50 35.11
C LEU A 506 1.71 -13.14 35.70
N LEU A 507 2.37 -13.12 36.86
CA LEU A 507 2.81 -11.87 37.51
C LEU A 507 3.80 -11.10 36.64
N GLN A 508 4.72 -11.81 35.97
CA GLN A 508 5.64 -11.19 35.01
C GLN A 508 4.89 -10.56 33.83
N SER A 509 3.92 -11.29 33.25
CA SER A 509 3.11 -10.78 32.14
C SER A 509 2.28 -9.55 32.53
N LEU A 510 1.73 -9.52 33.75
CA LEU A 510 0.97 -8.39 34.30
C LEU A 510 1.84 -7.15 34.44
N TRP A 511 3.02 -7.29 35.05
CA TRP A 511 3.97 -6.19 35.20
C TRP A 511 4.40 -5.64 33.84
N HIS A 512 4.82 -6.51 32.92
CA HIS A 512 5.30 -6.07 31.61
C HIS A 512 4.19 -5.44 30.75
N SER A 513 2.97 -5.98 30.79
CA SER A 513 1.84 -5.43 30.03
C SER A 513 1.40 -4.07 30.58
N GLU A 514 1.40 -3.87 31.89
CA GLU A 514 1.11 -2.58 32.53
C GLU A 514 2.19 -1.55 32.21
N PHE A 515 3.46 -1.90 32.45
CA PHE A 515 4.60 -1.00 32.18
C PHE A 515 4.66 -0.59 30.71
N GLN A 516 4.44 -1.52 29.78
CA GLN A 516 4.47 -1.20 28.35
C GLN A 516 3.22 -0.45 27.88
N GLY A 517 2.14 -0.40 28.66
CA GLY A 517 0.86 0.18 28.25
C GLY A 517 0.04 -0.71 27.32
N ARG A 518 0.28 -2.03 27.29
CA ARG A 518 -0.47 -2.99 26.47
C ARG A 518 -1.72 -3.46 27.22
N PHE A 519 -2.66 -2.54 27.42
CA PHE A 519 -3.82 -2.77 28.27
C PHE A 519 -4.71 -3.96 27.88
N PRO A 520 -4.90 -4.33 26.61
CA PRO A 520 -5.58 -5.57 26.24
C PRO A 520 -5.00 -6.83 26.90
N LEU A 521 -3.68 -6.97 26.86
CA LEU A 521 -2.96 -8.11 27.45
C LEU A 521 -2.98 -8.05 28.97
N HIS A 522 -2.89 -6.85 29.54
CA HIS A 522 -3.02 -6.63 30.98
C HIS A 522 -4.39 -7.07 31.50
N ARG A 523 -5.49 -6.69 30.80
CA ARG A 523 -6.85 -7.12 31.16
C ARG A 523 -6.99 -8.64 31.07
N LEU A 524 -6.45 -9.26 30.02
CA LEU A 524 -6.42 -10.71 29.91
C LEU A 524 -5.66 -11.36 31.09
N GLY A 525 -4.52 -10.78 31.47
CA GLY A 525 -3.76 -11.19 32.65
C GLY A 525 -4.58 -11.09 33.94
N ILE A 526 -5.35 -10.02 34.14
CA ILE A 526 -6.22 -9.88 35.32
C ILE A 526 -7.32 -10.94 35.33
N ILE A 527 -7.93 -11.24 34.17
CA ILE A 527 -8.94 -12.30 34.08
C ILE A 527 -8.32 -13.66 34.43
N LEU A 528 -7.13 -13.96 33.90
CA LEU A 528 -6.39 -15.18 34.23
C LEU A 528 -5.98 -15.25 35.70
N LEU A 529 -5.64 -14.11 36.33
CA LEU A 529 -5.33 -14.03 37.75
C LEU A 529 -6.55 -14.35 38.61
N ALA A 530 -7.72 -13.85 38.24
CA ALA A 530 -8.96 -14.18 38.92
C ALA A 530 -9.35 -15.66 38.74
N ASP A 531 -9.12 -16.22 37.56
CA ASP A 531 -9.39 -17.63 37.26
C ASP A 531 -8.46 -18.58 38.06
N VAL A 532 -7.16 -18.28 38.08
CA VAL A 532 -6.17 -18.99 38.90
C VAL A 532 -6.43 -18.80 40.40
N GLY A 533 -6.76 -17.58 40.82
CA GLY A 533 -7.05 -17.26 42.23
C GLY A 533 -8.30 -17.97 42.77
N LEU A 534 -9.25 -18.30 41.89
CA LEU A 534 -10.43 -19.07 42.25
C LEU A 534 -10.07 -20.51 42.68
N GLU A 535 -9.04 -21.12 42.08
CA GLU A 535 -8.55 -22.44 42.52
C GLU A 535 -7.86 -22.40 43.89
N PHE A 536 -7.32 -21.24 44.28
CA PHE A 536 -6.78 -21.00 45.61
C PHE A 536 -7.83 -20.58 46.64
N GLY A 537 -9.12 -20.53 46.27
CA GLY A 537 -10.23 -20.17 47.16
C GLY A 537 -10.36 -18.66 47.43
N MET A 538 -9.70 -17.80 46.65
CA MET A 538 -9.74 -16.33 46.84
C MET A 538 -10.95 -15.66 46.14
N SER A 539 -12.14 -16.26 46.25
CA SER A 539 -13.32 -15.92 45.41
C SER A 539 -13.77 -14.46 45.52
N GLU A 540 -13.85 -13.89 46.73
CA GLU A 540 -14.22 -12.47 46.95
C GLU A 540 -13.20 -11.46 46.39
N HIS A 541 -11.91 -11.81 46.42
CA HIS A 541 -10.88 -10.97 45.80
C HIS A 541 -10.97 -11.02 44.28
N CYS A 542 -11.12 -12.23 43.72
CA CYS A 542 -11.26 -12.46 42.28
C CYS A 542 -12.49 -11.75 41.69
N ARG A 543 -13.62 -11.78 42.41
CA ARG A 543 -14.83 -11.03 42.04
C ARG A 543 -14.56 -9.53 41.90
N ARG A 544 -13.91 -8.92 42.91
CA ARG A 544 -13.57 -7.49 42.89
C ARG A 544 -12.60 -7.12 41.76
N LEU A 545 -11.61 -7.98 41.49
CA LEU A 545 -10.67 -7.76 40.38
C LEU A 545 -11.39 -7.69 39.03
N ILE A 546 -12.26 -8.66 38.73
CA ILE A 546 -12.98 -8.68 37.45
C ILE A 546 -13.96 -7.50 37.36
N GLN A 547 -14.69 -7.19 38.44
CA GLN A 547 -15.62 -6.04 38.47
C GLN A 547 -14.90 -4.72 38.20
N GLY A 548 -13.64 -4.56 38.65
CA GLY A 548 -12.84 -3.36 38.38
C GLY A 548 -12.50 -3.13 36.91
N ILE A 549 -12.32 -4.19 36.13
CA ILE A 549 -11.97 -4.10 34.69
C ILE A 549 -13.19 -4.20 33.77
N LEU A 550 -14.33 -4.71 34.26
CA LEU A 550 -15.52 -5.00 33.46
C LEU A 550 -16.02 -3.81 32.63
N PRO A 551 -16.09 -2.55 33.14
CA PRO A 551 -16.53 -1.41 32.33
C PRO A 551 -15.70 -1.20 31.07
N GLN A 552 -14.41 -1.53 31.12
CA GLN A 552 -13.51 -1.38 29.99
C GLN A 552 -13.66 -2.52 28.96
N LEU A 553 -14.20 -3.67 29.36
CA LEU A 553 -14.48 -4.82 28.48
C LEU A 553 -15.87 -4.74 27.85
N LEU A 554 -16.85 -4.14 28.53
CA LEU A 554 -18.23 -4.02 28.05
C LEU A 554 -18.35 -3.22 26.75
N GLY A 555 -17.39 -2.33 26.45
CA GLY A 555 -17.30 -1.61 25.17
C GLY A 555 -17.25 -2.50 23.92
N GLY A 556 -17.05 -3.81 24.06
CA GLY A 556 -17.31 -4.81 23.01
C GLY A 556 -16.25 -4.89 21.92
N HIS A 557 -15.08 -4.29 22.15
CA HIS A 557 -13.99 -4.31 21.17
C HIS A 557 -13.18 -5.61 21.18
N GLU A 558 -13.12 -6.30 22.33
CA GLU A 558 -12.46 -7.60 22.49
C GLU A 558 -13.47 -8.61 23.08
N ILE A 559 -14.27 -9.18 22.19
CA ILE A 559 -15.41 -10.03 22.56
C ILE A 559 -14.93 -11.32 23.25
N GLU A 560 -13.78 -11.87 22.87
CA GLU A 560 -13.19 -13.04 23.54
C GLU A 560 -12.85 -12.75 25.00
N HIS A 561 -12.22 -11.60 25.27
CA HIS A 561 -11.87 -11.19 26.63
C HIS A 561 -13.12 -10.90 27.45
N ARG A 562 -14.16 -10.30 26.84
CA ARG A 562 -15.45 -10.07 27.51
C ARG A 562 -16.14 -11.39 27.87
N ALA A 563 -16.22 -12.33 26.93
CA ALA A 563 -16.82 -13.64 27.16
C ALA A 563 -16.10 -14.39 28.28
N PHE A 564 -14.76 -14.39 28.25
CA PHE A 564 -13.96 -15.05 29.27
C PHE A 564 -14.10 -14.36 30.64
N ALA A 565 -14.07 -13.03 30.69
CA ALA A 565 -14.27 -12.27 31.93
C ALA A 565 -15.65 -12.53 32.54
N CYS A 566 -16.72 -12.51 31.73
CA CYS A 566 -18.08 -12.78 32.18
C CYS A 566 -18.25 -14.22 32.69
N HIS A 567 -17.65 -15.21 32.01
CA HIS A 567 -17.65 -16.59 32.47
C HIS A 567 -16.91 -16.76 33.80
N THR A 568 -15.72 -16.18 33.94
CA THR A 568 -14.94 -16.23 35.19
C THR A 568 -15.63 -15.46 36.32
N LEU A 569 -16.28 -14.32 36.03
CA LEU A 569 -17.05 -13.55 37.00
C LEU A 569 -18.22 -14.37 37.56
N ALA A 570 -18.97 -15.06 36.70
CA ALA A 570 -20.06 -15.92 37.13
C ALA A 570 -19.57 -17.02 38.09
N ARG A 571 -18.43 -17.67 37.77
CA ARG A 571 -17.80 -18.65 38.65
C ARG A 571 -17.38 -18.04 39.99
N CYS A 572 -16.83 -16.82 39.99
CA CYS A 572 -16.48 -16.10 41.20
C CYS A 572 -17.71 -15.79 42.06
N ILE A 573 -18.81 -15.33 41.46
CA ILE A 573 -20.07 -15.03 42.16
C ILE A 573 -20.63 -16.29 42.82
N ILE A 574 -20.69 -17.41 42.09
CA ILE A 574 -21.17 -18.70 42.62
C ILE A 574 -20.27 -19.18 43.79
N ALA A 575 -18.95 -19.01 43.66
CA ALA A 575 -17.99 -19.45 44.68
C ALA A 575 -17.89 -18.51 45.89
N SER A 576 -18.36 -17.26 45.79
CA SER A 576 -18.24 -16.26 46.85
C SER A 576 -19.57 -15.98 47.57
N SER A 577 -20.71 -16.38 47.00
CA SER A 577 -22.02 -16.13 47.59
C SER A 577 -22.30 -16.95 48.84
N ASP A 578 -22.68 -16.28 49.94
CA ASP A 578 -23.13 -16.93 51.18
C ASP A 578 -24.49 -17.64 51.02
N SER A 579 -25.36 -17.11 50.14
CA SER A 579 -26.67 -17.69 49.81
C SER A 579 -26.65 -18.29 48.42
N LYS A 580 -26.95 -19.60 48.33
CA LYS A 580 -26.93 -20.37 47.08
C LYS A 580 -27.89 -19.79 46.03
N GLU A 581 -29.12 -19.48 46.40
CA GLU A 581 -30.13 -19.01 45.45
C GLU A 581 -29.81 -17.61 44.89
N VAL A 582 -29.33 -16.70 45.76
CA VAL A 582 -29.01 -15.32 45.35
C VAL A 582 -27.77 -15.28 44.47
N GLY A 583 -26.72 -16.04 44.83
CA GLY A 583 -25.50 -16.13 44.03
C GLY A 583 -25.74 -16.75 42.66
N LEU A 584 -26.55 -17.81 42.59
CA LEU A 584 -26.93 -18.45 41.33
C LEU A 584 -27.75 -17.50 40.44
N ALA A 585 -28.69 -16.74 41.01
CA ALA A 585 -29.46 -15.74 40.28
C ALA A 585 -28.57 -14.59 39.76
N GLU A 586 -27.63 -14.11 40.56
CA GLU A 586 -26.68 -13.04 40.17
C GLU A 586 -25.70 -13.50 39.07
N ALA A 587 -25.39 -14.80 39.01
CA ALA A 587 -24.51 -15.37 37.99
C ALA A 587 -25.15 -15.54 36.60
N LEU A 588 -26.48 -15.49 36.48
CA LEU A 588 -27.18 -15.70 35.21
C LEU A 588 -26.85 -14.62 34.14
N PRO A 589 -26.96 -13.30 34.41
CA PRO A 589 -26.66 -12.27 33.40
C PRO A 589 -25.24 -12.35 32.80
N PRO A 590 -24.16 -12.52 33.59
CA PRO A 590 -22.83 -12.67 33.00
C PRO A 590 -22.69 -13.97 32.19
N LEU A 591 -23.30 -15.08 32.59
CA LEU A 591 -23.27 -16.31 31.80
C LEU A 591 -23.99 -16.18 30.45
N LEU A 592 -25.17 -15.55 30.42
CA LEU A 592 -25.90 -15.29 29.17
C LEU A 592 -25.10 -14.36 28.24
N THR A 593 -24.39 -13.38 28.80
CA THR A 593 -23.50 -12.51 28.02
C THR A 593 -22.33 -13.30 27.43
N ALA A 594 -21.71 -14.19 28.22
CA ALA A 594 -20.63 -15.06 27.75
C ALA A 594 -21.10 -16.04 26.66
N GLU A 595 -22.30 -16.64 26.82
CA GLU A 595 -22.91 -17.52 25.81
C GLU A 595 -23.07 -16.76 24.47
N ALA A 596 -23.70 -15.58 24.50
CA ALA A 596 -23.93 -14.78 23.31
C ALA A 596 -22.62 -14.39 22.59
N ASP A 597 -21.59 -14.06 23.35
CA ASP A 597 -20.30 -13.66 22.82
C ASP A 597 -19.52 -14.83 22.19
N TYR A 598 -19.48 -15.99 22.85
CA TYR A 598 -18.81 -17.17 22.28
C TYR A 598 -19.56 -17.71 21.05
N ILE A 599 -20.90 -17.64 21.03
CA ILE A 599 -21.71 -17.98 19.85
C ILE A 599 -21.33 -17.07 18.69
N ARG A 600 -21.23 -15.76 18.93
CA ARG A 600 -20.84 -14.79 17.91
C ARG A 600 -19.44 -15.06 17.35
N LEU A 601 -18.51 -15.53 18.17
CA LEU A 601 -17.16 -15.89 17.76
C LEU A 601 -17.06 -17.27 17.10
N SER A 602 -18.14 -18.06 17.12
CA SER A 602 -18.16 -19.47 16.71
C SER A 602 -17.16 -20.35 17.49
N MET A 603 -16.89 -20.01 18.76
CA MET A 603 -16.05 -20.79 19.67
C MET A 603 -16.85 -21.89 20.35
N LEU A 604 -17.19 -22.94 19.60
CA LEU A 604 -18.20 -23.92 20.00
C LEU A 604 -17.85 -24.71 21.28
N GLU A 605 -16.57 -25.02 21.51
CA GLU A 605 -16.13 -25.69 22.74
C GLU A 605 -16.44 -24.82 23.98
N ALA A 606 -16.04 -23.55 23.96
CA ALA A 606 -16.31 -22.61 25.04
C ALA A 606 -17.82 -22.32 25.21
N VAL A 607 -18.59 -22.31 24.11
CA VAL A 607 -20.07 -22.24 24.18
C VAL A 607 -20.62 -23.43 24.97
N SER A 608 -20.12 -24.64 24.69
CA SER A 608 -20.59 -25.86 25.35
C SER A 608 -20.30 -25.84 26.85
N ASP A 609 -19.13 -25.33 27.27
CA ASP A 609 -18.77 -25.17 28.69
C ASP A 609 -19.69 -24.18 29.42
N VAL A 610 -20.00 -23.04 28.79
CA VAL A 610 -20.91 -22.03 29.35
C VAL A 610 -22.34 -22.55 29.42
N GLN A 611 -22.81 -23.23 28.37
CA GLN A 611 -24.15 -23.83 28.32
C GLN A 611 -24.32 -24.93 29.37
N TRP A 612 -23.28 -25.74 29.59
CA TRP A 612 -23.28 -26.73 30.66
C TRP A 612 -23.39 -26.06 32.04
N LEU A 613 -22.63 -25.00 32.30
CA LEU A 613 -22.73 -24.27 33.56
C LEU A 613 -24.11 -23.59 33.74
N LEU A 614 -24.68 -23.03 32.67
CA LEU A 614 -26.04 -22.48 32.67
C LEU A 614 -27.10 -23.54 33.03
N MET A 615 -26.98 -24.75 32.47
CA MET A 615 -27.87 -25.87 32.79
C MET A 615 -27.81 -26.21 34.28
N VAL A 616 -26.59 -26.32 34.85
CA VAL A 616 -26.39 -26.57 36.28
C VAL A 616 -27.00 -25.45 37.15
N VAL A 617 -26.87 -24.19 36.73
CA VAL A 617 -27.45 -23.05 37.46
C VAL A 617 -28.98 -23.10 37.43
N TYR A 618 -29.61 -23.30 36.27
CA TYR A 618 -31.07 -23.36 36.16
C TYR A 618 -31.68 -24.56 36.89
N HIS A 619 -31.00 -25.72 36.85
CA HIS A 619 -31.39 -26.91 37.59
C HIS A 619 -31.44 -26.61 39.10
N ASN A 620 -30.38 -26.01 39.64
CA ASN A 620 -30.30 -25.67 41.07
C ASN A 620 -31.28 -24.55 41.49
N LEU A 621 -31.75 -23.73 40.55
CA LEU A 621 -32.80 -22.72 40.78
C LEU A 621 -34.23 -23.27 40.58
N GLY A 622 -34.39 -24.53 40.18
CA GLY A 622 -35.70 -25.15 39.92
C GLY A 622 -36.40 -24.64 38.67
N MET A 623 -35.67 -24.01 37.74
CA MET A 623 -36.22 -23.42 36.51
C MET A 623 -36.19 -24.42 35.34
N THR A 624 -36.98 -25.49 35.44
CA THR A 624 -36.96 -26.62 34.49
C THR A 624 -37.22 -26.22 33.03
N ALA A 625 -38.11 -25.26 32.79
CA ALA A 625 -38.42 -24.79 31.43
C ALA A 625 -37.23 -24.06 30.76
N GLU A 626 -36.38 -23.38 31.52
CA GLU A 626 -35.17 -22.74 30.97
C GLU A 626 -34.02 -23.75 30.85
N GLU A 627 -33.92 -24.71 31.77
CA GLU A 627 -32.99 -25.84 31.70
C GLU A 627 -33.15 -26.64 30.40
N GLU A 628 -34.38 -27.03 30.05
CA GLU A 628 -34.69 -27.75 28.80
C GLU A 628 -34.27 -26.95 27.55
N LYS A 629 -34.48 -25.62 27.57
CA LYS A 629 -34.06 -24.75 26.46
C LYS A 629 -32.55 -24.67 26.34
N VAL A 630 -31.81 -24.60 27.45
CA VAL A 630 -30.34 -24.60 27.43
C VAL A 630 -29.81 -25.95 26.96
N TYR A 631 -30.41 -27.04 27.41
CA TYR A 631 -30.06 -28.40 26.97
C TYR A 631 -30.20 -28.56 25.45
N ALA A 632 -31.32 -28.12 24.86
CA ALA A 632 -31.51 -28.16 23.42
C ALA A 632 -30.45 -27.32 22.66
N ARG A 633 -30.02 -26.17 23.21
CA ARG A 633 -28.93 -25.37 22.64
C ARG A 633 -27.57 -26.08 22.76
N TYR A 634 -27.32 -26.75 23.89
CA TYR A 634 -26.10 -27.55 24.11
C TYR A 634 -25.99 -28.72 23.12
N GLU A 635 -27.07 -29.47 22.90
CA GLU A 635 -27.11 -30.52 21.88
C GLU A 635 -26.85 -29.96 20.48
N ALA A 636 -27.45 -28.81 20.14
CA ALA A 636 -27.22 -28.17 18.85
C ALA A 636 -25.76 -27.71 18.66
N SER A 637 -25.14 -27.15 19.70
CA SER A 637 -23.72 -26.73 19.67
C SER A 637 -22.78 -27.91 19.50
N THR A 638 -22.99 -28.98 20.27
CA THR A 638 -22.15 -30.20 20.21
C THR A 638 -22.33 -30.97 18.91
N ALA A 639 -23.54 -31.01 18.36
CA ALA A 639 -23.80 -31.55 17.03
C ALA A 639 -23.02 -30.78 15.95
N LYS A 640 -22.99 -29.43 16.03
CA LYS A 640 -22.20 -28.61 15.09
C LYS A 640 -20.71 -28.90 15.15
N VAL A 641 -20.14 -29.09 16.35
CA VAL A 641 -18.72 -29.50 16.50
C VAL A 641 -18.47 -30.79 15.73
N ARG A 642 -19.30 -31.83 15.93
CA ARG A 642 -19.17 -33.11 15.21
C ARG A 642 -19.28 -32.93 13.70
N THR A 643 -20.22 -32.13 13.20
CA THR A 643 -20.34 -31.88 11.75
C THR A 643 -19.11 -31.18 11.17
N PHE A 644 -18.44 -30.35 11.95
CA PHE A 644 -17.21 -29.68 11.53
C PHE A 644 -15.98 -30.59 11.59
N GLU A 645 -15.96 -31.59 12.47
CA GLU A 645 -14.93 -32.63 12.49
C GLU A 645 -15.06 -33.63 11.31
N GLU A 646 -16.30 -33.90 10.90
CA GLU A 646 -16.63 -34.82 9.81
C GLU A 646 -16.40 -34.21 8.42
N ASN A 647 -16.63 -32.91 8.24
CA ASN A 647 -16.49 -32.24 6.94
C ASN A 647 -15.04 -31.75 6.70
N PRO A 648 -14.33 -32.28 5.68
CA PRO A 648 -12.92 -31.99 5.47
C PRO A 648 -12.64 -30.65 4.78
N VAL A 649 -13.60 -30.05 4.06
CA VAL A 649 -13.40 -28.82 3.28
C VAL A 649 -14.60 -27.87 3.43
N ASP A 650 -14.34 -26.65 3.92
CA ASP A 650 -15.31 -25.55 3.92
C ASP A 650 -15.35 -24.90 2.52
N VAL A 651 -16.53 -24.89 1.90
CA VAL A 651 -16.75 -24.36 0.54
C VAL A 651 -16.42 -22.87 0.46
N GLU A 652 -16.70 -22.09 1.52
CA GLU A 652 -16.40 -20.66 1.54
C GLU A 652 -14.88 -20.42 1.53
N ALA A 653 -14.14 -21.17 2.35
CA ALA A 653 -12.67 -21.09 2.39
C ALA A 653 -12.04 -21.45 1.04
N GLU A 654 -12.59 -22.47 0.37
CA GLU A 654 -12.12 -22.87 -0.96
C GLU A 654 -12.37 -21.78 -2.01
N GLN A 655 -13.56 -21.17 -2.04
CA GLN A 655 -13.89 -20.11 -2.98
C GLN A 655 -12.99 -18.88 -2.81
N VAL A 656 -12.77 -18.46 -1.56
CA VAL A 656 -11.88 -17.34 -1.24
C VAL A 656 -10.46 -17.66 -1.70
N TRP A 657 -9.96 -18.87 -1.42
CA TRP A 657 -8.60 -19.24 -1.78
C TRP A 657 -8.38 -19.39 -3.29
N ARG A 658 -9.39 -19.86 -4.03
CA ARG A 658 -9.36 -19.89 -5.50
C ARG A 658 -9.17 -18.49 -6.07
N LEU A 659 -9.88 -17.48 -5.55
CA LEU A 659 -9.69 -16.10 -5.98
C LEU A 659 -8.28 -15.58 -5.69
N VAL A 660 -7.74 -15.84 -4.49
CA VAL A 660 -6.37 -15.45 -4.14
C VAL A 660 -5.37 -16.03 -5.15
N SER A 661 -5.56 -17.32 -5.48
CA SER A 661 -4.72 -18.03 -6.46
C SER A 661 -4.84 -17.44 -7.87
N ASP A 662 -6.06 -17.10 -8.31
CA ASP A 662 -6.31 -16.49 -9.61
C ASP A 662 -5.67 -15.10 -9.73
N VAL A 663 -5.74 -14.30 -8.64
CA VAL A 663 -5.09 -12.99 -8.58
C VAL A 663 -3.57 -13.15 -8.67
N GLY A 664 -2.98 -14.07 -7.90
CA GLY A 664 -1.55 -14.36 -7.96
C GLY A 664 -1.09 -14.80 -9.35
N ALA A 665 -1.83 -15.72 -9.99
CA ALA A 665 -1.53 -16.20 -11.34
C ALA A 665 -1.58 -15.07 -12.39
N ARG A 666 -2.54 -14.16 -12.27
CA ARG A 666 -2.65 -13.00 -13.18
C ARG A 666 -1.60 -11.93 -12.92
N LEU A 667 -1.12 -11.76 -11.67
CA LEU A 667 -0.05 -10.82 -11.37
C LEU A 667 1.28 -11.26 -11.99
N VAL A 668 1.60 -12.55 -11.93
CA VAL A 668 2.82 -13.11 -12.54
C VAL A 668 2.75 -13.10 -14.08
N GLY A 669 1.55 -13.17 -14.66
CA GLY A 669 1.35 -13.15 -16.12
C GLY A 669 1.33 -11.77 -16.80
N ARG A 670 1.55 -10.67 -16.06
CA ARG A 670 1.60 -9.28 -16.59
C ARG A 670 3.00 -8.89 -17.07
#